data_AF-A0AAX3T132-F1
#
_entry.id   AF-A0AAX3T132-F1
#
_cell.length_a   1.000
_cell.length_b   1.000
_cell.length_c   1.000
_cell.angle_alpha   90.00
_cell.angle_beta   90.00
_cell.angle_gamma   90.00
#
_symmetry.space_group_name_H-M   'P 1'
#
loop_
_entity.id
_entity.type
_entity.pdbx_description
1 polymer ?
#
loop_
_entity_poly.entity_id
_entity_poly.type
_entity_poly.pdbx_seq_one_letter_code
_entity_poly.pdbx_strand_id
1 'polypeptide(L)'
;MKKKELEFYLHNHLFNIVNDMKKSSLYKYNWNVIKSDFDEINQKLSIASKNSSFSSIGRPDLIYFNPETKLLILGEIKNDIKKHTSNSVGKIKDPKSFSVDGVLHYMKFFKEYDVFGIAASGSVDDYIIDQFYSKKDSLNFEVLPSQRILNEFDYQNIIADDLVEEKIDGLSNVLSNLNKLMDNSKISVEKRPIITGAIIFSLIHFKQITTDIEKHKTNISNISKLLIESIKTKMLSVLPENKRDKNIGIIDRFCNLIESYSINNEIWKKIIDNIDKKLMPIINKMKKESYNHDFSGDMYRVLLRYTSGDGKILGQVLTPKHIVNLMIDLAELKKDDSIIDPACGTGIFLVNSMNKLISMAKNNDEIEIIKRKKIYGIEISKEMFFLTLVNMLINDDGKTNIYVDDDNPEPKNSGIFKFNKNDFFENPKKVIMNPPYLSQNEMWKFINKSLTLATEKAIIIVSTSIFKGNIEFKREFLKNNSLISVINMPNNIFQNKSSSGAQVKTSIMVVDIGRPNSENYTGTYFYDLKDDGFISSKKHGRYDGIKKWTQIKSNFLDNYKNKKEILNTAILVKNVSEYDTWNFNFYNKISSDDFLNLNDYLFNLLLELINKNKYENKYEIYNYLFNINDELKKYNLKKYIQQLNIKENPANKFLEIKKNINKALRIEKYLDIKGNISYVAASNSKNGCRLNNTRNIYNESVLKNLFTWNTQGDGGAGLAFFHPYKFIVASTCKVFDVIDKKLNLEHKIFIAFSMSLEHKNRYFGYSISEDEFKTGTLKLFLPVNLENEIDWNLIKKIMINNPIFKKIKIILDEYKNIYNKYS
;
A
#
# COMPACT_ATOMS: atom_id res chain seq x y z
N MET A 1 28.64 45.97 13.78
CA MET A 1 27.27 45.60 13.37
C MET A 1 26.35 45.73 14.56
N LYS A 2 25.32 46.58 14.45
CA LYS A 2 24.46 47.01 15.58
C LYS A 2 23.36 45.96 15.81
N LYS A 3 22.87 45.83 17.05
CA LYS A 3 21.76 44.94 17.49
C LYS A 3 20.52 44.94 16.55
N LYS A 4 20.29 46.04 15.81
CA LYS A 4 19.27 46.16 14.75
C LYS A 4 19.53 45.33 13.49
N GLU A 5 20.78 45.06 13.13
CA GLU A 5 21.13 44.16 12.01
C GLU A 5 20.95 42.69 12.37
N LEU A 6 21.11 42.32 13.65
CA LEU A 6 20.84 40.97 14.14
C LEU A 6 19.33 40.72 14.31
N GLU A 7 18.56 41.73 14.72
CA GLU A 7 17.08 41.67 14.70
C GLU A 7 16.53 41.61 13.27
N PHE A 8 17.19 42.27 12.30
CA PHE A 8 16.88 42.16 10.88
C PHE A 8 17.24 40.77 10.31
N TYR A 9 18.31 40.15 10.79
CA TYR A 9 18.74 38.80 10.35
C TYR A 9 17.91 37.67 10.98
N LEU A 10 17.46 37.81 12.23
CA LEU A 10 16.54 36.87 12.90
C LEU A 10 15.11 36.95 12.35
N HIS A 11 14.72 38.09 11.79
CA HIS A 11 13.46 38.22 11.04
C HIS A 11 13.49 37.43 9.72
N ASN A 12 14.67 37.11 9.16
CA ASN A 12 14.81 36.70 7.76
C ASN A 12 14.64 35.20 7.44
N HIS A 13 14.52 34.28 8.41
CA HIS A 13 14.48 32.85 8.06
C HIS A 13 13.10 32.19 8.10
N LEU A 14 12.19 32.65 8.97
CA LEU A 14 10.75 32.45 8.77
C LEU A 14 10.26 33.24 7.54
N PHE A 15 10.92 34.37 7.25
CA PHE A 15 10.74 35.11 6.00
C PHE A 15 11.24 34.35 4.77
N ASN A 16 12.18 33.40 4.89
CA ASN A 16 12.56 32.50 3.79
C ASN A 16 11.51 31.40 3.55
N ILE A 17 10.89 30.85 4.61
CA ILE A 17 9.71 29.97 4.46
C ILE A 17 8.54 30.73 3.81
N VAL A 18 8.32 32.00 4.19
CA VAL A 18 7.34 32.91 3.58
C VAL A 18 7.73 33.36 2.17
N ASN A 19 9.00 33.56 1.87
CA ASN A 19 9.47 33.93 0.53
C ASN A 19 9.49 32.73 -0.42
N ASP A 20 9.79 31.53 0.07
CA ASP A 20 9.59 30.29 -0.66
C ASP A 20 8.09 30.08 -0.92
N MET A 21 7.21 30.37 0.05
CA MET A 21 5.75 30.43 -0.17
C MET A 21 5.35 31.45 -1.26
N LYS A 22 5.95 32.66 -1.25
CA LYS A 22 5.70 33.73 -2.25
C LYS A 22 6.28 33.45 -3.63
N LYS A 23 7.32 32.61 -3.75
CA LYS A 23 8.01 32.28 -5.03
C LYS A 23 7.63 30.91 -5.59
N SER A 24 6.99 30.04 -4.81
CA SER A 24 6.60 28.70 -5.25
C SER A 24 5.37 28.73 -6.17
N SER A 25 5.32 27.84 -7.16
CA SER A 25 4.13 27.60 -7.99
C SER A 25 2.97 26.91 -7.25
N LEU A 26 2.97 26.92 -5.91
CA LEU A 26 2.02 26.18 -5.06
C LEU A 26 0.74 26.95 -4.77
N TYR A 27 0.74 28.27 -4.97
CA TYR A 27 -0.39 29.17 -4.74
C TYR A 27 -0.60 30.07 -5.95
N LYS A 28 -1.86 30.28 -6.32
CA LYS A 28 -2.22 31.11 -7.47
C LYS A 28 -2.06 32.61 -7.21
N TYR A 29 -2.29 33.04 -5.96
CA TYR A 29 -2.26 34.45 -5.55
C TYR A 29 -1.07 34.76 -4.61
N ASN A 30 -0.80 36.05 -4.40
CA ASN A 30 0.26 36.48 -3.50
C ASN A 30 -0.17 36.41 -2.03
N TRP A 31 0.79 36.05 -1.17
CA TRP A 31 0.63 36.16 0.28
C TRP A 31 0.83 37.61 0.72
N ASN A 32 -0.15 38.11 1.48
CA ASN A 32 -0.13 39.44 2.04
C ASN A 32 0.34 39.42 3.50
N VAL A 33 0.97 40.52 3.92
CA VAL A 33 1.52 40.69 5.27
C VAL A 33 0.70 41.79 5.95
N ILE A 34 0.18 41.53 7.15
CA ILE A 34 -0.52 42.49 8.01
C ILE A 34 -1.91 42.97 7.51
N LYS A 35 -2.12 43.15 6.21
CA LYS A 35 -3.36 43.65 5.59
C LYS A 35 -3.66 42.87 4.31
N SER A 36 -4.94 42.62 4.01
CA SER A 36 -5.36 41.99 2.75
C SER A 36 -5.65 43.01 1.65
N ASP A 37 -5.51 42.64 0.38
CA ASP A 37 -6.00 43.45 -0.75
C ASP A 37 -7.54 43.41 -0.89
N PHE A 38 -8.20 42.57 -0.11
CA PHE A 38 -9.65 42.37 -0.16
C PHE A 38 -10.35 43.05 1.02
N ASP A 39 -11.28 43.98 0.74
CA ASP A 39 -11.97 44.79 1.74
C ASP A 39 -12.78 43.97 2.74
N GLU A 40 -13.41 42.88 2.30
CA GLU A 40 -14.20 41.99 3.16
C GLU A 40 -13.35 41.38 4.28
N ILE A 41 -12.09 41.02 3.98
CA ILE A 41 -11.15 40.49 4.98
C ILE A 41 -10.72 41.60 5.95
N ASN A 42 -10.42 42.79 5.43
CA ASN A 42 -10.01 43.93 6.24
C ASN A 42 -11.10 44.37 7.22
N GLN A 43 -12.37 44.31 6.82
CA GLN A 43 -13.50 44.59 7.71
C GLN A 43 -13.54 43.63 8.90
N LYS A 44 -13.35 42.32 8.67
CA LYS A 44 -13.29 41.34 9.76
C LYS A 44 -12.08 41.55 10.66
N LEU A 45 -10.93 41.90 10.10
CA LEU A 45 -9.73 42.22 10.87
C LEU A 45 -9.86 43.48 11.72
N SER A 46 -10.70 44.45 11.33
CA SER A 46 -10.89 45.70 12.06
C SER A 46 -11.34 45.50 13.51
N ILE A 47 -12.04 44.40 13.78
CA ILE A 47 -12.52 44.01 15.11
C ILE A 47 -11.71 42.87 15.75
N ALA A 48 -10.67 42.37 15.07
CA ALA A 48 -9.93 41.17 15.47
C ALA A 48 -8.68 41.47 16.32
N SER A 49 -8.67 42.52 17.14
CA SER A 49 -7.50 42.85 17.96
C SER A 49 -7.16 41.75 18.96
N LYS A 50 -5.85 41.54 19.17
CA LYS A 50 -5.32 40.74 20.28
C LYS A 50 -5.25 41.53 21.59
N ASN A 51 -5.42 42.86 21.54
CA ASN A 51 -5.45 43.72 22.71
C ASN A 51 -6.91 43.97 23.13
N SER A 52 -7.19 43.98 24.43
CA SER A 52 -8.50 44.28 25.03
C SER A 52 -8.98 45.74 24.86
N SER A 53 -8.36 46.50 23.95
CA SER A 53 -8.65 47.90 23.65
C SER A 53 -9.42 47.98 22.33
N PHE A 54 -10.68 48.44 22.37
CA PHE A 54 -11.65 48.51 21.26
C PHE A 54 -11.22 49.33 20.01
N SER A 55 -10.00 49.87 19.96
CA SER A 55 -9.50 50.76 18.90
C SER A 55 -8.34 50.18 18.07
N SER A 56 -7.99 48.91 18.22
CA SER A 56 -6.86 48.30 17.52
C SER A 56 -7.30 47.28 16.46
N ILE A 57 -6.69 47.33 15.27
CA ILE A 57 -6.98 46.42 14.15
C ILE A 57 -6.18 45.13 14.34
N GLY A 58 -6.81 43.98 14.07
CA GLY A 58 -6.16 42.67 14.02
C GLY A 58 -5.16 42.59 12.86
N ARG A 59 -3.97 42.04 13.13
CA ARG A 59 -2.86 41.98 12.19
C ARG A 59 -2.20 40.60 12.22
N PRO A 60 -2.74 39.61 11.50
CA PRO A 60 -2.03 38.35 11.25
C PRO A 60 -0.70 38.62 10.54
N ASP A 61 0.30 37.80 10.84
CA ASP A 61 1.62 37.93 10.20
C ASP A 61 1.53 37.58 8.70
N LEU A 62 0.65 36.64 8.35
CA LEU A 62 0.39 36.20 6.98
C LEU A 62 -1.11 36.08 6.70
N ILE A 63 -1.50 36.48 5.49
CA ILE A 63 -2.85 36.32 4.97
C ILE A 63 -2.75 35.85 3.52
N TYR A 64 -3.41 34.74 3.20
CA TYR A 64 -3.65 34.29 1.84
C TYR A 64 -5.14 34.22 1.58
N PHE A 65 -5.58 34.74 0.44
CA PHE A 65 -6.95 34.60 0.01
C PHE A 65 -7.02 34.31 -1.49
N ASN A 66 -7.66 33.20 -1.85
CA ASN A 66 -8.07 32.96 -3.22
C ASN A 66 -9.57 33.35 -3.38
N PRO A 67 -9.90 34.41 -4.13
CA PRO A 67 -11.28 34.84 -4.32
C PRO A 67 -12.12 33.88 -5.17
N GLU A 68 -11.51 33.08 -6.04
CA GLU A 68 -12.22 32.11 -6.88
C GLU A 68 -12.75 30.94 -6.05
N THR A 69 -11.95 30.45 -5.11
CA THR A 69 -12.33 29.30 -4.26
C THR A 69 -12.76 29.70 -2.86
N LYS A 70 -12.71 31.01 -2.54
CA LYS A 70 -12.90 31.57 -1.19
C LYS A 70 -12.02 30.93 -0.11
N LEU A 71 -10.85 30.42 -0.49
CA LEU A 71 -9.90 29.80 0.42
C LEU A 71 -9.16 30.89 1.20
N LEU A 72 -9.31 30.92 2.53
CA LEU A 72 -8.62 31.85 3.42
C LEU A 72 -7.62 31.10 4.30
N ILE A 73 -6.36 31.54 4.29
CA ILE A 73 -5.31 31.00 5.17
C ILE A 73 -4.70 32.16 5.96
N LEU A 74 -4.59 31.99 7.27
CA LEU A 74 -4.03 32.96 8.21
C LEU A 74 -2.78 32.36 8.85
N GLY A 75 -1.73 33.14 9.00
CA GLY A 75 -0.48 32.70 9.63
C GLY A 75 -0.06 33.57 10.80
N GLU A 76 0.48 32.94 11.83
CA GLU A 76 1.10 33.57 12.99
C GLU A 76 2.47 32.94 13.28
N ILE A 77 3.47 33.80 13.50
CA ILE A 77 4.87 33.41 13.58
C ILE A 77 5.52 33.90 14.88
N LYS A 78 6.30 33.05 15.55
CA LYS A 78 7.17 33.43 16.70
C LYS A 78 8.60 32.92 16.51
N ASN A 79 9.57 33.65 17.06
CA ASN A 79 10.99 33.33 16.90
C ASN A 79 11.51 32.30 17.92
N ASP A 80 10.65 31.78 18.81
CA ASP A 80 11.04 30.85 19.89
C ASP A 80 10.01 29.73 20.00
N ILE A 81 10.48 28.48 19.98
CA ILE A 81 9.66 27.27 20.14
C ILE A 81 8.85 27.32 21.44
N LYS A 82 9.38 27.91 22.51
CA LYS A 82 8.66 28.06 23.79
C LYS A 82 7.41 28.93 23.66
N LYS A 83 7.29 29.70 22.57
CA LYS A 83 6.14 30.55 22.24
C LYS A 83 5.24 29.91 21.19
N HIS A 84 5.28 28.59 21.02
CA HIS A 84 4.40 27.91 20.07
C HIS A 84 2.95 27.86 20.54
N THR A 85 2.70 27.38 21.75
CA THR A 85 1.35 27.33 22.32
C THR A 85 1.37 27.59 23.81
N SER A 86 0.34 28.26 24.33
CA SER A 86 0.23 28.56 25.76
C SER A 86 -0.17 27.34 26.61
N ASN A 87 -0.63 26.25 25.99
CA ASN A 87 -1.14 25.04 26.63
C ASN A 87 -1.31 23.88 25.62
N SER A 88 -1.62 22.66 26.05
CA SER A 88 -2.04 21.57 25.15
C SER A 88 -3.41 21.88 24.51
N VAL A 89 -3.37 22.35 23.27
CA VAL A 89 -4.38 22.44 22.18
C VAL A 89 -5.83 22.84 22.56
N GLY A 90 -6.30 23.96 21.97
CA GLY A 90 -7.73 24.25 21.76
C GLY A 90 -8.35 25.38 22.60
N LYS A 91 -7.63 25.94 23.58
CA LYS A 91 -8.07 27.12 24.34
C LYS A 91 -7.13 28.28 24.10
N ILE A 92 -7.69 29.40 23.62
CA ILE A 92 -6.97 30.67 23.47
C ILE A 92 -6.81 31.28 24.86
N LYS A 93 -5.59 31.37 25.37
CA LYS A 93 -5.29 32.05 26.63
C LYS A 93 -4.49 33.32 26.41
N ASP A 94 -3.48 33.25 25.55
CA ASP A 94 -2.58 34.38 25.28
C ASP A 94 -2.28 34.48 23.77
N PRO A 95 -3.22 35.04 23.00
CA PRO A 95 -3.08 35.16 21.54
C PRO A 95 -1.97 36.12 21.12
N LYS A 96 -1.41 36.88 22.06
CA LYS A 96 -0.34 37.84 21.80
C LYS A 96 1.02 37.16 21.84
N SER A 97 1.25 36.35 22.87
CA SER A 97 2.57 35.78 23.12
C SER A 97 2.84 34.48 22.35
N PHE A 98 1.79 33.75 21.93
CA PHE A 98 1.91 32.41 21.33
C PHE A 98 1.36 32.33 19.91
N SER A 99 2.02 31.57 19.02
CA SER A 99 1.62 31.44 17.61
C SER A 99 0.28 30.72 17.43
N VAL A 100 0.09 29.58 18.11
CA VAL A 100 -1.16 28.80 18.04
C VAL A 100 -2.33 29.62 18.55
N ASP A 101 -2.21 30.21 19.74
CA ASP A 101 -3.26 31.05 20.32
C ASP A 101 -3.58 32.25 19.40
N GLY A 102 -2.56 32.85 18.80
CA GLY A 102 -2.69 34.01 17.91
C GLY A 102 -3.42 33.70 16.61
N VAL A 103 -3.08 32.59 15.94
CA VAL A 103 -3.75 32.20 14.70
C VAL A 103 -5.20 31.79 14.96
N LEU A 104 -5.45 31.01 16.02
CA LEU A 104 -6.80 30.60 16.42
C LEU A 104 -7.68 31.79 16.79
N HIS A 105 -7.09 32.86 17.36
CA HIS A 105 -7.80 34.10 17.65
C HIS A 105 -8.33 34.75 16.39
N TYR A 106 -7.50 34.86 15.35
CA TYR A 106 -7.96 35.46 14.09
C TYR A 106 -8.99 34.60 13.38
N MET A 107 -8.82 33.28 13.34
CA MET A 107 -9.74 32.37 12.66
C MET A 107 -11.20 32.52 13.14
N LYS A 108 -11.42 32.82 14.43
CA LYS A 108 -12.77 33.04 15.01
C LYS A 108 -13.59 34.14 14.33
N PHE A 109 -12.93 35.12 13.72
CA PHE A 109 -13.60 36.26 13.09
C PHE A 109 -14.07 35.97 11.65
N PHE A 110 -13.67 34.82 11.10
CA PHE A 110 -13.95 34.42 9.71
C PHE A 110 -14.89 33.22 9.63
N LYS A 111 -15.92 33.18 10.49
CA LYS A 111 -16.93 32.10 10.49
C LYS A 111 -17.62 31.92 9.13
N GLU A 112 -17.66 32.94 8.28
CA GLU A 112 -18.31 32.85 6.96
C GLU A 112 -17.45 32.12 5.91
N TYR A 113 -16.25 31.70 6.28
CA TYR A 113 -15.25 31.06 5.43
C TYR A 113 -14.86 29.68 5.97
N ASP A 114 -14.47 28.79 5.06
CA ASP A 114 -13.58 27.68 5.41
C ASP A 114 -12.17 28.26 5.57
N VAL A 115 -11.70 28.35 6.82
CA VAL A 115 -10.48 29.08 7.18
C VAL A 115 -9.42 28.11 7.70
N PHE A 116 -8.19 28.29 7.20
CA PHE A 116 -7.01 27.56 7.66
C PHE A 116 -6.09 28.47 8.48
N GLY A 117 -5.47 27.90 9.50
CA GLY A 117 -4.48 28.56 10.33
C GLY A 117 -3.12 27.88 10.24
N ILE A 118 -2.05 28.67 10.12
CA ILE A 118 -0.66 28.20 10.22
C ILE A 118 -0.04 28.87 11.45
N ALA A 119 0.39 28.07 12.42
CA ALA A 119 1.20 28.52 13.54
C ALA A 119 2.62 28.02 13.35
N ALA A 120 3.61 28.91 13.33
CA ALA A 120 5.02 28.52 13.22
C ALA A 120 5.87 29.17 14.32
N SER A 121 6.75 28.39 14.95
CA SER A 121 7.67 28.89 15.97
C SER A 121 9.05 28.28 15.89
N GLY A 122 10.10 29.09 16.07
CA GLY A 122 11.48 28.61 16.25
C GLY A 122 12.51 29.31 15.37
N SER A 123 13.58 28.59 15.06
CA SER A 123 14.77 29.04 14.34
C SER A 123 15.02 28.18 13.10
N VAL A 124 16.12 28.44 12.38
CA VAL A 124 16.48 27.72 11.13
C VAL A 124 16.70 26.23 11.38
N ASP A 125 17.38 25.89 12.48
CA ASP A 125 17.82 24.54 12.78
C ASP A 125 16.79 23.74 13.59
N ASP A 126 15.84 24.44 14.23
CA ASP A 126 14.84 23.85 15.12
C ASP A 126 13.55 24.68 15.10
N TYR A 127 12.47 24.13 14.53
CA TYR A 127 11.18 24.79 14.38
C TYR A 127 10.00 23.82 14.52
N ILE A 128 8.83 24.37 14.87
CA ILE A 128 7.55 23.67 14.94
C ILE A 128 6.53 24.39 14.06
N ILE A 129 5.77 23.62 13.29
CA ILE A 129 4.62 24.10 12.52
C ILE A 129 3.40 23.25 12.88
N ASP A 130 2.35 23.93 13.35
CA ASP A 130 1.03 23.36 13.54
C ASP A 130 0.04 24.05 12.59
N GLN A 131 -0.91 23.28 12.08
CA GLN A 131 -1.93 23.78 11.17
C GLN A 131 -3.32 23.46 11.67
N PHE A 132 -4.26 24.35 11.38
CA PHE A 132 -5.62 24.28 11.88
C PHE A 132 -6.62 24.47 10.76
N TYR A 133 -7.77 23.83 10.88
CA TYR A 133 -8.92 24.03 10.01
C TYR A 133 -10.13 24.42 10.85
N SER A 134 -10.87 25.44 10.42
CA SER A 134 -12.19 25.75 10.92
C SER A 134 -13.16 25.81 9.75
N LYS A 135 -14.18 24.95 9.83
CA LYS A 135 -15.25 24.88 8.85
C LYS A 135 -16.08 26.14 8.88
N LYS A 136 -16.58 26.55 7.72
CA LYS A 136 -17.61 27.58 7.62
C LYS A 136 -18.78 27.31 8.58
N ASP A 137 -19.26 28.38 9.20
CA ASP A 137 -20.32 28.43 10.22
C ASP A 137 -19.99 27.68 11.53
N SER A 138 -18.74 27.26 11.72
CA SER A 138 -18.21 26.62 12.95
C SER A 138 -17.21 27.52 13.66
N LEU A 139 -17.06 27.33 14.98
CA LEU A 139 -15.99 27.91 15.80
C LEU A 139 -15.06 26.85 16.37
N ASN A 140 -15.21 25.60 15.92
CA ASN A 140 -14.32 24.51 16.30
C ASN A 140 -13.06 24.55 15.44
N PHE A 141 -11.93 24.22 16.05
CA PHE A 141 -10.63 24.17 15.41
C PHE A 141 -10.10 22.74 15.42
N GLU A 142 -9.88 22.19 14.24
CA GLU A 142 -9.28 20.88 14.05
C GLU A 142 -7.80 21.02 13.77
N VAL A 143 -6.97 20.26 14.49
CA VAL A 143 -5.53 20.20 14.21
C VAL A 143 -5.30 19.30 13.00
N LEU A 144 -4.59 19.82 12.00
CA LEU A 144 -4.17 19.05 10.84
C LEU A 144 -2.85 18.32 11.15
N PRO A 145 -2.70 17.04 10.78
CA PRO A 145 -1.55 16.20 11.18
C PRO A 145 -0.22 16.56 10.50
N SER A 146 -0.17 17.60 9.66
CA SER A 146 0.99 17.93 8.83
C SER A 146 1.91 18.97 9.49
N GLN A 147 3.17 18.60 9.69
CA GLN A 147 4.27 19.52 10.09
C GLN A 147 4.87 20.30 8.90
N ARG A 148 4.37 20.07 7.68
CA ARG A 148 4.73 20.85 6.48
C ARG A 148 3.52 21.65 5.99
N ILE A 149 3.76 22.84 5.49
CA ILE A 149 2.72 23.69 4.90
C ILE A 149 2.16 23.01 3.65
N LEU A 150 0.84 22.93 3.54
CA LEU A 150 0.13 22.28 2.43
C LEU A 150 -0.01 23.25 1.25
N ASN A 151 -0.03 22.74 0.02
CA ASN A 151 -0.33 23.60 -1.14
C ASN A 151 -1.83 23.92 -1.25
N GLU A 152 -2.20 24.81 -2.17
CA GLU A 152 -3.59 25.24 -2.36
C GLU A 152 -4.54 24.07 -2.66
N PHE A 153 -4.12 23.16 -3.53
CA PHE A 153 -4.89 21.97 -3.93
C PHE A 153 -5.16 21.05 -2.73
N ASP A 154 -4.16 20.86 -1.86
CA ASP A 154 -4.29 20.04 -0.66
C ASP A 154 -5.30 20.64 0.35
N TYR A 155 -5.30 21.97 0.55
CA TYR A 155 -6.31 22.63 1.39
C TYR A 155 -7.72 22.52 0.80
N GLN A 156 -7.86 22.70 -0.51
CA GLN A 156 -9.13 22.53 -1.20
C GLN A 156 -9.66 21.09 -1.08
N ASN A 157 -8.76 20.09 -1.13
CA ASN A 157 -9.15 18.69 -0.90
C ASN A 157 -9.67 18.47 0.53
N ILE A 158 -9.09 19.11 1.55
CA ILE A 158 -9.59 19.01 2.92
C ILE A 158 -11.01 19.57 3.04
N ILE A 159 -11.30 20.74 2.44
CA ILE A 159 -12.66 21.30 2.40
C ILE A 159 -13.61 20.34 1.66
N ALA A 160 -13.17 19.84 0.51
CA ALA A 160 -13.97 18.93 -0.30
C ALA A 160 -14.30 17.64 0.45
N ASP A 161 -13.33 17.02 1.13
CA ASP A 161 -13.51 15.80 1.90
C ASP A 161 -14.47 16.00 3.08
N ASP A 162 -14.40 17.15 3.77
CA ASP A 162 -15.31 17.49 4.88
C ASP A 162 -16.77 17.68 4.40
N LEU A 163 -16.96 18.36 3.27
CA LEU A 163 -18.27 18.48 2.62
C LEU A 163 -18.82 17.12 2.17
N VAL A 164 -17.94 16.23 1.72
CA VAL A 164 -18.32 14.87 1.32
C VAL A 164 -18.77 14.06 2.53
N GLU A 165 -18.07 14.13 3.65
CA GLU A 165 -18.43 13.42 4.87
C GLU A 165 -19.81 13.82 5.39
N GLU A 166 -20.11 15.13 5.47
CA GLU A 166 -21.43 15.63 5.88
C GLU A 166 -22.55 15.14 4.96
N LYS A 167 -22.30 15.15 3.64
CA LYS A 167 -23.29 14.69 2.67
C LYS A 167 -23.45 13.17 2.68
N ILE A 168 -22.38 12.42 2.91
CA ILE A 168 -22.42 10.96 3.11
C ILE A 168 -23.26 10.64 4.34
N ASP A 169 -23.19 11.43 5.40
CA ASP A 169 -24.00 11.27 6.59
C ASP A 169 -25.50 11.45 6.33
N GLY A 170 -25.88 12.52 5.63
CA GLY A 170 -27.25 12.73 5.18
C GLY A 170 -27.75 11.59 4.28
N LEU A 171 -26.91 11.16 3.34
CA LEU A 171 -27.19 10.05 2.41
C LEU A 171 -27.39 8.72 3.14
N SER A 172 -26.54 8.43 4.12
CA SER A 172 -26.58 7.21 4.92
C SER A 172 -27.90 7.03 5.67
N ASN A 173 -28.48 8.12 6.18
CA ASN A 173 -29.78 8.09 6.85
C ASN A 173 -30.93 7.76 5.87
N VAL A 174 -30.91 8.33 4.67
CA VAL A 174 -31.90 8.03 3.62
C VAL A 174 -31.78 6.58 3.17
N LEU A 175 -30.57 6.11 2.88
CA LEU A 175 -30.30 4.74 2.44
C LEU A 175 -30.63 3.69 3.51
N SER A 176 -30.41 3.99 4.79
CA SER A 176 -30.82 3.12 5.90
C SER A 176 -32.35 2.91 5.92
N ASN A 177 -33.12 3.98 5.70
CA ASN A 177 -34.58 3.87 5.59
C ASN A 177 -35.01 3.12 4.33
N LEU A 178 -34.34 3.37 3.20
CA LEU A 178 -34.59 2.66 1.95
C LEU A 178 -34.33 1.14 2.09
N ASN A 179 -33.24 0.77 2.74
CA ASN A 179 -32.95 -0.63 3.08
C ASN A 179 -34.08 -1.24 3.90
N LYS A 180 -34.48 -0.63 5.02
CA LYS A 180 -35.58 -1.13 5.85
C LYS A 180 -36.87 -1.36 5.05
N LEU A 181 -37.20 -0.46 4.12
CA LEU A 181 -38.33 -0.64 3.21
C LEU A 181 -38.16 -1.89 2.34
N MET A 182 -36.97 -2.09 1.75
CA MET A 182 -36.68 -3.27 0.92
C MET A 182 -36.62 -4.59 1.72
N ASP A 183 -36.08 -4.57 2.96
CA ASP A 183 -36.07 -5.70 3.90
C ASP A 183 -37.49 -6.17 4.22
N ASN A 184 -38.37 -5.24 4.63
CA ASN A 184 -39.77 -5.53 4.95
C ASN A 184 -40.56 -6.11 3.75
N SER A 185 -40.01 -5.95 2.55
CA SER A 185 -40.60 -6.37 1.28
C SER A 185 -40.01 -7.68 0.75
N LYS A 186 -39.15 -8.36 1.54
CA LYS A 186 -38.47 -9.62 1.19
C LYS A 186 -37.58 -9.50 -0.07
N ILE A 187 -37.09 -8.31 -0.39
CA ILE A 187 -36.10 -8.13 -1.46
C ILE A 187 -34.73 -8.57 -0.91
N SER A 188 -34.10 -9.56 -1.54
CA SER A 188 -32.79 -10.04 -1.08
C SER A 188 -31.71 -8.98 -1.25
N VAL A 189 -30.73 -8.99 -0.34
CA VAL A 189 -29.65 -7.99 -0.24
C VAL A 189 -28.89 -7.82 -1.56
N GLU A 190 -28.67 -8.90 -2.29
CA GLU A 190 -27.96 -8.92 -3.58
C GLU A 190 -28.69 -8.13 -4.68
N LYS A 191 -30.01 -7.96 -4.56
CA LYS A 191 -30.90 -7.42 -5.59
C LYS A 191 -31.22 -5.94 -5.39
N ARG A 192 -31.07 -5.44 -4.16
CA ARG A 192 -31.34 -4.04 -3.78
C ARG A 192 -30.50 -3.01 -4.53
N PRO A 193 -29.18 -3.22 -4.77
CA PRO A 193 -28.37 -2.24 -5.50
C PRO A 193 -28.84 -2.11 -6.95
N ILE A 194 -29.20 -3.24 -7.55
CA ILE A 194 -29.71 -3.35 -8.92
C ILE A 194 -31.02 -2.57 -9.07
N ILE A 195 -32.00 -2.79 -8.18
CA ILE A 195 -33.28 -2.07 -8.18
C ILE A 195 -33.10 -0.57 -7.92
N THR A 196 -32.27 -0.21 -6.94
CA THR A 196 -32.06 1.21 -6.58
C THR A 196 -31.40 1.96 -7.73
N GLY A 197 -30.36 1.37 -8.35
CA GLY A 197 -29.68 1.95 -9.50
C GLY A 197 -30.62 2.13 -10.69
N ALA A 198 -31.49 1.17 -10.95
CA ALA A 198 -32.51 1.21 -12.00
C ALA A 198 -33.47 2.40 -11.83
N ILE A 199 -34.02 2.60 -10.63
CA ILE A 199 -34.95 3.71 -10.35
C ILE A 199 -34.23 5.06 -10.49
N ILE A 200 -33.03 5.20 -9.92
CA ILE A 200 -32.24 6.44 -10.04
C ILE A 200 -31.99 6.77 -11.51
N PHE A 201 -31.61 5.77 -12.30
CA PHE A 201 -31.37 5.92 -13.72
C PHE A 201 -32.61 6.41 -14.48
N SER A 202 -33.76 5.77 -14.26
CA SER A 202 -35.02 6.18 -14.87
C SER A 202 -35.41 7.62 -14.49
N LEU A 203 -35.29 7.99 -13.21
CA LEU A 203 -35.60 9.35 -12.73
C LEU A 203 -34.67 10.43 -13.31
N ILE A 204 -33.39 10.10 -13.55
CA ILE A 204 -32.43 11.04 -14.16
C ILE A 204 -32.77 11.31 -15.64
N HIS A 205 -33.09 10.26 -16.40
CA HIS A 205 -33.20 10.38 -17.86
C HIS A 205 -34.61 10.66 -18.37
N PHE A 206 -35.64 10.40 -17.57
CA PHE A 206 -37.02 10.55 -17.97
C PHE A 206 -37.79 11.42 -16.98
N LYS A 207 -37.65 12.75 -17.11
CA LYS A 207 -38.28 13.74 -16.23
C LYS A 207 -39.81 13.62 -16.13
N GLN A 208 -40.46 13.05 -17.15
CA GLN A 208 -41.91 12.82 -17.17
C GLN A 208 -42.34 11.60 -16.33
N ILE A 209 -41.45 10.66 -16.01
CA ILE A 209 -41.79 9.46 -15.22
C ILE A 209 -42.41 9.84 -13.88
N THR A 210 -41.91 10.87 -13.19
CA THR A 210 -42.47 11.32 -11.92
C THR A 210 -43.88 11.86 -12.08
N THR A 211 -44.11 12.66 -13.12
CA THR A 211 -45.43 13.21 -13.46
C THR A 211 -46.40 12.12 -13.91
N ASP A 212 -45.94 11.11 -14.63
CA ASP A 212 -46.74 9.99 -15.11
C ASP A 212 -47.09 9.03 -13.96
N ILE A 213 -46.16 8.79 -13.04
CA ILE A 213 -46.39 8.05 -11.78
C ILE A 213 -47.42 8.78 -10.90
N GLU A 214 -47.36 10.11 -10.83
CA GLU A 214 -48.31 10.93 -10.06
C GLU A 214 -49.69 11.04 -10.73
N LYS A 215 -49.75 11.08 -12.07
CA LYS A 215 -51.00 11.14 -12.85
C LYS A 215 -51.74 9.80 -12.91
N HIS A 216 -51.03 8.67 -13.01
CA HIS A 216 -51.63 7.34 -13.16
C HIS A 216 -51.99 6.67 -11.82
N LYS A 217 -52.75 7.35 -10.96
CA LYS A 217 -53.08 6.93 -9.58
C LYS A 217 -53.59 5.49 -9.36
N THR A 218 -53.90 4.65 -10.36
CA THR A 218 -54.57 3.35 -10.13
C THR A 218 -54.36 2.22 -11.16
N ASN A 219 -53.29 2.17 -11.96
CA ASN A 219 -52.92 0.87 -12.59
C ASN A 219 -51.42 0.57 -12.52
N ILE A 220 -51.06 -0.06 -11.40
CA ILE A 220 -49.70 -0.14 -10.87
C ILE A 220 -48.85 -1.23 -11.56
N SER A 221 -49.48 -2.11 -12.35
CA SER A 221 -48.79 -3.05 -13.26
C SER A 221 -48.01 -2.34 -14.39
N ASN A 222 -48.23 -1.04 -14.60
CA ASN A 222 -47.53 -0.22 -15.57
C ASN A 222 -46.24 0.42 -15.05
N ILE A 223 -46.02 0.56 -13.73
CA ILE A 223 -44.83 1.28 -13.21
C ILE A 223 -43.53 0.50 -13.46
N SER A 224 -43.52 -0.80 -13.17
CA SER A 224 -42.39 -1.68 -13.50
C SER A 224 -42.13 -1.72 -15.01
N LYS A 225 -43.19 -1.81 -15.82
CA LYS A 225 -43.10 -1.76 -17.29
C LYS A 225 -42.53 -0.43 -17.80
N LEU A 226 -42.99 0.71 -17.28
CA LEU A 226 -42.46 2.03 -17.64
C LEU A 226 -40.99 2.19 -17.25
N LEU A 227 -40.61 1.73 -16.05
CA LEU A 227 -39.21 1.69 -15.63
C LEU A 227 -38.38 0.80 -16.56
N ILE A 228 -38.87 -0.40 -16.88
CA ILE A 228 -38.20 -1.33 -17.77
C ILE A 228 -38.07 -0.78 -19.19
N GLU A 229 -39.13 -0.22 -19.78
CA GLU A 229 -39.10 0.38 -21.11
C GLU A 229 -38.13 1.56 -21.17
N SER A 230 -38.13 2.41 -20.15
CA SER A 230 -37.19 3.54 -20.06
C SER A 230 -35.73 3.07 -19.99
N ILE A 231 -35.47 2.03 -19.19
CA ILE A 231 -34.15 1.42 -19.07
C ILE A 231 -33.72 0.75 -20.37
N LYS A 232 -34.57 -0.11 -20.96
CA LYS A 232 -34.30 -0.77 -22.25
C LYS A 232 -34.00 0.26 -23.34
N THR A 233 -34.86 1.27 -23.49
CA THR A 233 -34.70 2.30 -24.52
C THR A 233 -33.36 3.02 -24.40
N LYS A 234 -33.01 3.48 -23.19
CA LYS A 234 -31.76 4.22 -23.00
C LYS A 234 -30.54 3.31 -23.12
N MET A 235 -30.56 2.11 -22.55
CA MET A 235 -29.44 1.15 -22.64
C MET A 235 -29.18 0.70 -24.09
N LEU A 236 -30.22 0.44 -24.88
CA LEU A 236 -30.06 0.06 -26.29
C LEU A 236 -29.47 1.21 -27.12
N SER A 237 -29.83 2.47 -26.80
CA SER A 237 -29.31 3.64 -27.52
C SER A 237 -27.81 3.86 -27.35
N VAL A 238 -27.26 3.50 -26.19
CA VAL A 238 -25.85 3.77 -25.83
C VAL A 238 -24.92 2.61 -26.20
N LEU A 239 -25.43 1.37 -26.24
CA LEU A 239 -24.63 0.20 -26.58
C LEU A 239 -24.09 0.24 -28.04
N PRO A 240 -22.86 -0.26 -28.29
CA PRO A 240 -22.30 -0.39 -29.63
C PRO A 240 -23.18 -1.23 -30.56
N GLU A 241 -23.46 -0.73 -31.78
CA GLU A 241 -24.39 -1.37 -32.74
C GLU A 241 -24.05 -2.83 -33.03
N ASN A 242 -22.77 -3.13 -33.26
CA ASN A 242 -22.25 -4.46 -33.53
C ASN A 242 -22.33 -5.45 -32.34
N LYS A 243 -22.82 -5.01 -31.18
CA LYS A 243 -22.88 -5.80 -29.94
C LYS A 243 -24.26 -5.73 -29.26
N ARG A 244 -25.23 -5.02 -29.84
CA ARG A 244 -26.59 -4.89 -29.28
C ARG A 244 -27.24 -6.26 -29.09
N ASP A 245 -27.18 -7.14 -30.07
CA ASP A 245 -27.84 -8.46 -30.03
C ASP A 245 -27.38 -9.36 -28.87
N LYS A 246 -26.06 -9.37 -28.57
CA LYS A 246 -25.51 -10.15 -27.44
C LYS A 246 -25.91 -9.56 -26.09
N ASN A 247 -25.94 -8.24 -25.98
CA ASN A 247 -26.24 -7.55 -24.72
C ASN A 247 -27.75 -7.40 -24.47
N ILE A 248 -28.60 -7.49 -25.50
CA ILE A 248 -30.08 -7.49 -25.39
C ILE A 248 -30.52 -8.61 -24.45
N GLY A 249 -30.00 -9.83 -24.60
CA GLY A 249 -30.37 -10.95 -23.74
C GLY A 249 -29.97 -10.77 -22.25
N ILE A 250 -29.03 -9.87 -21.95
CA ILE A 250 -28.64 -9.52 -20.57
C ILE A 250 -29.54 -8.41 -20.04
N ILE A 251 -29.82 -7.40 -20.86
CA ILE A 251 -30.79 -6.34 -20.54
C ILE A 251 -32.18 -6.95 -20.29
N ASP A 252 -32.63 -7.86 -21.14
CA ASP A 252 -33.91 -8.55 -20.98
C ASP A 252 -33.95 -9.38 -19.70
N ARG A 253 -32.88 -10.11 -19.37
CA ARG A 253 -32.79 -10.84 -18.10
C ARG A 253 -32.87 -9.89 -16.90
N PHE A 254 -32.23 -8.73 -16.98
CA PHE A 254 -32.30 -7.71 -15.94
C PHE A 254 -33.71 -7.11 -15.82
N CYS A 255 -34.38 -6.82 -16.93
CA CYS A 255 -35.76 -6.34 -16.92
C CYS A 255 -36.72 -7.39 -16.37
N ASN A 256 -36.57 -8.65 -16.80
CA ASN A 256 -37.31 -9.80 -16.26
C ASN A 256 -37.02 -9.99 -14.77
N LEU A 257 -35.80 -9.71 -14.31
CA LEU A 257 -35.46 -9.75 -12.89
C LEU A 257 -36.31 -8.72 -12.13
N ILE A 258 -36.41 -7.47 -12.60
CA ILE A 258 -37.29 -6.45 -12.01
C ILE A 258 -38.76 -6.90 -12.01
N GLU A 259 -39.24 -7.45 -13.12
CA GLU A 259 -40.61 -7.97 -13.29
C GLU A 259 -40.92 -9.17 -12.39
N SER A 260 -39.94 -10.05 -12.15
CA SER A 260 -40.11 -11.29 -11.38
C SER A 260 -40.40 -11.06 -9.89
N TYR A 261 -40.23 -9.84 -9.40
CA TYR A 261 -40.54 -9.50 -8.02
C TYR A 261 -42.02 -9.18 -7.85
N SER A 262 -42.73 -10.11 -7.19
CA SER A 262 -44.07 -9.89 -6.62
C SER A 262 -44.01 -8.94 -5.41
N ILE A 263 -43.50 -7.73 -5.61
CA ILE A 263 -43.52 -6.66 -4.62
C ILE A 263 -44.91 -6.02 -4.65
N ASN A 264 -45.52 -5.85 -3.47
CA ASN A 264 -46.78 -5.11 -3.37
C ASN A 264 -46.62 -3.72 -4.02
N ASN A 265 -47.54 -3.39 -4.89
CA ASN A 265 -47.66 -2.13 -5.61
C ASN A 265 -47.52 -0.86 -4.73
N GLU A 266 -48.01 -0.87 -3.49
CA GLU A 266 -47.81 0.23 -2.53
C GLU A 266 -46.35 0.37 -2.07
N ILE A 267 -45.63 -0.74 -1.99
CA ILE A 267 -44.22 -0.79 -1.61
C ILE A 267 -43.37 -0.19 -2.73
N TRP A 268 -43.62 -0.55 -4.00
CA TRP A 268 -42.94 0.07 -5.14
C TRP A 268 -43.05 1.59 -5.10
N LYS A 269 -44.27 2.10 -4.86
CA LYS A 269 -44.49 3.53 -4.72
C LYS A 269 -43.68 4.14 -3.57
N LYS A 270 -43.65 3.49 -2.39
CA LYS A 270 -42.85 3.95 -1.24
C LYS A 270 -41.35 3.97 -1.53
N ILE A 271 -40.83 2.97 -2.24
CA ILE A 271 -39.42 2.91 -2.66
C ILE A 271 -39.12 4.05 -3.63
N ILE A 272 -39.93 4.23 -4.67
CA ILE A 272 -39.76 5.29 -5.67
C ILE A 272 -39.88 6.67 -5.02
N ASP A 273 -40.90 6.90 -4.18
CA ASP A 273 -41.07 8.16 -3.44
C ASP A 273 -39.86 8.46 -2.53
N ASN A 274 -39.29 7.44 -1.87
CA ASN A 274 -38.10 7.62 -1.05
C ASN A 274 -36.89 8.02 -1.90
N ILE A 275 -36.71 7.38 -3.06
CA ILE A 275 -35.62 7.72 -3.98
C ILE A 275 -35.84 9.12 -4.58
N ASP A 276 -37.00 9.40 -5.14
CA ASP A 276 -37.30 10.66 -5.83
C ASP A 276 -37.36 11.86 -4.87
N LYS A 277 -38.03 11.74 -3.72
CA LYS A 277 -38.26 12.89 -2.83
C LYS A 277 -37.18 13.08 -1.76
N LYS A 278 -36.39 12.06 -1.45
CA LYS A 278 -35.33 12.15 -0.41
C LYS A 278 -33.93 11.94 -0.96
N LEU A 279 -33.74 10.91 -1.79
CA LEU A 279 -32.42 10.60 -2.33
C LEU A 279 -32.02 11.57 -3.45
N MET A 280 -32.85 11.74 -4.48
CA MET A 280 -32.55 12.58 -5.65
C MET A 280 -32.24 14.05 -5.31
N PRO A 281 -32.86 14.71 -4.32
CA PRO A 281 -32.44 16.05 -3.90
C PRO A 281 -31.01 16.09 -3.38
N ILE A 282 -30.59 15.08 -2.60
CA ILE A 282 -29.21 14.94 -2.12
C ILE A 282 -28.28 14.72 -3.32
N ILE A 283 -28.65 13.82 -4.25
CA ILE A 283 -27.89 13.54 -5.47
C ILE A 283 -27.73 14.80 -6.33
N ASN A 284 -28.81 15.54 -6.55
CA ASN A 284 -28.80 16.74 -7.38
C ASN A 284 -28.01 17.87 -6.73
N LYS A 285 -28.09 18.01 -5.40
CA LYS A 285 -27.27 18.96 -4.64
C LYS A 285 -25.79 18.60 -4.76
N MET A 286 -25.46 17.32 -4.55
CA MET A 286 -24.11 16.77 -4.77
C MET A 286 -23.59 17.06 -6.18
N LYS A 287 -24.38 16.78 -7.23
CA LYS A 287 -24.03 17.04 -8.64
C LYS A 287 -23.81 18.53 -8.96
N LYS A 288 -24.59 19.44 -8.38
CA LYS A 288 -24.43 20.89 -8.59
C LYS A 288 -23.19 21.46 -7.92
N GLU A 289 -22.80 20.89 -6.78
CA GLU A 289 -21.64 21.31 -5.99
C GLU A 289 -20.34 20.59 -6.42
N SER A 290 -20.38 19.83 -7.51
CA SER A 290 -19.31 18.93 -8.00
C SER A 290 -18.16 19.61 -8.76
N TYR A 291 -17.87 20.89 -8.52
CA TYR A 291 -16.89 21.58 -9.37
C TYR A 291 -15.49 20.96 -9.38
N ASN A 292 -15.14 20.11 -8.40
CA ASN A 292 -13.85 19.39 -8.37
C ASN A 292 -13.89 17.99 -7.71
N HIS A 293 -15.07 17.37 -7.53
CA HIS A 293 -15.17 16.11 -6.76
C HIS A 293 -16.16 15.11 -7.36
N ASP A 294 -15.78 13.83 -7.40
CA ASP A 294 -16.60 12.72 -7.92
C ASP A 294 -17.71 12.30 -6.94
N PHE A 295 -18.66 13.20 -6.71
CA PHE A 295 -19.79 12.94 -5.83
C PHE A 295 -20.71 11.83 -6.37
N SER A 296 -20.79 11.65 -7.69
CA SER A 296 -21.57 10.58 -8.32
C SER A 296 -21.01 9.20 -7.98
N GLY A 297 -19.69 9.02 -8.08
CA GLY A 297 -19.01 7.79 -7.66
C GLY A 297 -19.12 7.54 -6.16
N ASP A 298 -19.05 8.59 -5.34
CA ASP A 298 -19.22 8.47 -3.88
C ASP A 298 -20.61 8.06 -3.46
N MET A 299 -21.63 8.69 -4.04
CA MET A 299 -23.02 8.32 -3.88
C MET A 299 -23.26 6.86 -4.27
N TYR A 300 -22.78 6.45 -5.44
CA TYR A 300 -22.94 5.08 -5.92
C TYR A 300 -22.26 4.09 -4.98
N ARG A 301 -21.07 4.40 -4.46
CA ARG A 301 -20.35 3.56 -3.49
C ARG A 301 -21.09 3.44 -2.16
N VAL A 302 -21.63 4.53 -1.62
CA VAL A 302 -22.42 4.49 -0.38
C VAL A 302 -23.72 3.71 -0.62
N LEU A 303 -24.38 3.93 -1.75
CA LEU A 303 -25.57 3.18 -2.17
C LEU A 303 -25.27 1.68 -2.20
N LEU A 304 -24.22 1.25 -2.90
CA LEU A 304 -23.81 -0.14 -2.96
C LEU A 304 -23.53 -0.72 -1.57
N ARG A 305 -22.79 0.00 -0.73
CA ARG A 305 -22.49 -0.45 0.63
C ARG A 305 -23.77 -0.67 1.45
N TYR A 306 -24.68 0.29 1.45
CA TYR A 306 -25.91 0.18 2.22
C TYR A 306 -26.80 -0.92 1.64
N THR A 307 -27.01 -0.93 0.32
CA THR A 307 -27.92 -1.88 -0.32
C THR A 307 -27.40 -3.33 -0.29
N SER A 308 -26.08 -3.55 -0.18
CA SER A 308 -25.44 -4.88 -0.15
C SER A 308 -25.05 -5.41 1.23
N GLY A 309 -25.33 -4.71 2.35
CA GLY A 309 -25.00 -5.20 3.71
C GLY A 309 -23.53 -4.99 4.10
N ASP A 310 -22.90 -5.97 4.78
CA ASP A 310 -21.52 -5.92 5.32
C ASP A 310 -20.39 -5.80 4.26
N GLY A 311 -20.59 -5.06 3.17
CA GLY A 311 -19.58 -4.72 2.18
C GLY A 311 -19.23 -5.83 1.19
N LYS A 312 -19.97 -6.95 1.19
CA LYS A 312 -19.87 -8.01 0.19
C LYS A 312 -20.99 -7.86 -0.83
N ILE A 313 -20.72 -7.19 -1.95
CA ILE A 313 -21.64 -7.21 -3.09
C ILE A 313 -21.40 -8.54 -3.82
N LEU A 314 -22.36 -9.45 -3.81
CA LEU A 314 -22.26 -10.75 -4.53
C LEU A 314 -20.94 -11.51 -4.22
N GLY A 315 -20.40 -11.37 -3.01
CA GLY A 315 -19.13 -12.00 -2.59
C GLY A 315 -17.84 -11.27 -3.01
N GLN A 316 -17.91 -10.14 -3.71
CA GLN A 316 -16.74 -9.35 -4.12
C GLN A 316 -16.47 -8.20 -3.15
N VAL A 317 -15.19 -7.88 -2.92
CA VAL A 317 -14.77 -6.77 -2.04
C VAL A 317 -14.52 -5.51 -2.85
N LEU A 318 -15.17 -4.42 -2.45
CA LEU A 318 -14.98 -3.10 -3.03
C LEU A 318 -13.57 -2.54 -2.74
N THR A 319 -12.93 -1.98 -3.76
CA THR A 319 -11.68 -1.24 -3.60
C THR A 319 -11.92 0.12 -2.93
N PRO A 320 -11.22 0.45 -1.83
CA PRO A 320 -11.34 1.76 -1.20
C PRO A 320 -10.92 2.91 -2.12
N LYS A 321 -11.63 4.05 -2.04
CA LYS A 321 -11.43 5.23 -2.91
C LYS A 321 -9.99 5.73 -2.91
N HIS A 322 -9.36 5.78 -1.75
CA HIS A 322 -8.00 6.28 -1.62
C HIS A 322 -6.97 5.41 -2.35
N ILE A 323 -7.18 4.09 -2.36
CA ILE A 323 -6.39 3.14 -3.14
C ILE A 323 -6.66 3.28 -4.65
N VAL A 324 -7.92 3.48 -5.06
CA VAL A 324 -8.27 3.78 -6.46
C VAL A 324 -7.53 5.02 -6.95
N ASN A 325 -7.59 6.11 -6.19
CA ASN A 325 -6.91 7.36 -6.52
C ASN A 325 -5.39 7.19 -6.57
N LEU A 326 -4.81 6.43 -5.63
CA LEU A 326 -3.38 6.11 -5.65
C LEU A 326 -2.99 5.36 -6.92
N MET A 327 -3.76 4.35 -7.33
CA MET A 327 -3.48 3.57 -8.53
C MET A 327 -3.59 4.42 -9.81
N ILE A 328 -4.52 5.37 -9.86
CA ILE A 328 -4.67 6.30 -10.98
C ILE A 328 -3.48 7.27 -11.05
N ASP A 329 -2.98 7.75 -9.91
CA ASP A 329 -1.77 8.57 -9.89
C ASP A 329 -0.54 7.76 -10.32
N LEU A 330 -0.44 6.51 -9.89
CA LEU A 330 0.62 5.58 -10.33
C LEU A 330 0.53 5.23 -11.82
N ALA A 331 -0.66 5.32 -12.41
CA ALA A 331 -0.84 5.10 -13.83
C ALA A 331 -0.28 6.24 -14.69
N GLU A 332 -0.08 7.42 -14.11
CA GLU A 332 0.48 8.60 -14.77
C GLU A 332 -0.27 8.89 -16.10
N LEU A 333 -1.61 8.92 -16.02
CA LEU A 333 -2.48 9.10 -17.18
C LEU A 333 -2.15 10.39 -17.93
N LYS A 334 -2.08 10.28 -19.26
CA LYS A 334 -1.95 11.39 -20.21
C LYS A 334 -3.25 11.61 -20.96
N LYS A 335 -3.47 12.82 -21.48
CA LYS A 335 -4.71 13.23 -22.17
C LYS A 335 -5.19 12.26 -23.27
N ASP A 336 -4.27 11.60 -23.98
CA ASP A 336 -4.57 10.72 -25.12
C ASP A 336 -4.56 9.24 -24.74
N ASP A 337 -4.50 8.91 -23.44
CA ASP A 337 -4.50 7.53 -22.97
C ASP A 337 -5.88 6.90 -23.05
N SER A 338 -5.88 5.62 -23.41
CA SER A 338 -7.04 4.73 -23.33
C SER A 338 -6.82 3.75 -22.18
N ILE A 339 -7.84 3.53 -21.36
CA ILE A 339 -7.80 2.69 -20.17
C ILE A 339 -8.72 1.48 -20.35
N ILE A 340 -8.25 0.32 -19.88
CA ILE A 340 -9.07 -0.87 -19.74
C ILE A 340 -9.00 -1.44 -18.31
N ASP A 341 -10.15 -1.85 -17.79
CA ASP A 341 -10.25 -2.69 -16.58
C ASP A 341 -10.89 -4.03 -16.95
N PRO A 342 -10.11 -5.12 -17.05
CA PRO A 342 -10.64 -6.43 -17.44
C PRO A 342 -11.32 -7.21 -16.30
N ALA A 343 -11.43 -6.60 -15.12
CA ALA A 343 -12.21 -7.11 -13.98
C ALA A 343 -12.98 -5.94 -13.35
N CYS A 344 -13.78 -5.24 -14.17
CA CYS A 344 -14.23 -3.90 -13.81
C CYS A 344 -15.24 -3.86 -12.64
N GLY A 345 -15.93 -4.95 -12.32
CA GLY A 345 -16.76 -5.08 -11.13
C GLY A 345 -17.92 -4.09 -11.12
N THR A 346 -17.74 -2.96 -10.43
CA THR A 346 -18.70 -1.84 -10.35
C THR A 346 -18.29 -0.61 -11.18
N GLY A 347 -17.17 -0.67 -11.89
CA GLY A 347 -16.66 0.38 -12.77
C GLY A 347 -15.87 1.48 -12.07
N ILE A 348 -15.45 1.30 -10.81
CA ILE A 348 -14.84 2.39 -10.02
C ILE A 348 -13.54 2.93 -10.64
N PHE A 349 -12.67 2.06 -11.17
CA PHE A 349 -11.44 2.47 -11.85
C PHE A 349 -11.75 3.18 -13.18
N LEU A 350 -12.80 2.76 -13.89
CA LEU A 350 -13.21 3.35 -15.15
C LEU A 350 -13.72 4.78 -14.96
N VAL A 351 -14.64 4.99 -14.02
CA VAL A 351 -15.18 6.32 -13.71
C VAL A 351 -14.06 7.26 -13.24
N ASN A 352 -13.19 6.81 -12.32
CA ASN A 352 -12.14 7.68 -11.80
C ASN A 352 -11.06 7.98 -12.86
N SER A 353 -10.74 7.03 -13.74
CA SER A 353 -9.82 7.27 -14.87
C SER A 353 -10.43 8.22 -15.90
N MET A 354 -11.72 8.07 -16.21
CA MET A 354 -12.47 8.97 -17.08
C MET A 354 -12.45 10.40 -16.54
N ASN A 355 -12.78 10.58 -15.27
CA ASN A 355 -12.78 11.89 -14.61
C ASN A 355 -11.37 12.51 -14.62
N LYS A 356 -10.33 11.72 -14.41
CA LYS A 356 -8.93 12.19 -14.51
C LYS A 356 -8.59 12.66 -15.92
N LEU A 357 -8.98 11.94 -16.96
CA LEU A 357 -8.77 12.38 -18.35
C LEU A 357 -9.58 13.64 -18.68
N ILE A 358 -10.85 13.70 -18.28
CA ILE A 358 -11.72 14.87 -18.49
C ILE A 358 -11.12 16.11 -17.82
N SER A 359 -10.54 15.98 -16.63
CA SER A 359 -9.87 17.10 -15.95
C SER A 359 -8.66 17.66 -16.71
N MET A 360 -8.13 16.92 -17.69
CA MET A 360 -7.02 17.35 -18.56
C MET A 360 -7.50 17.84 -19.94
N ALA A 361 -8.80 17.69 -20.24
CA ALA A 361 -9.39 18.10 -21.50
C ALA A 361 -9.56 19.61 -21.58
N LYS A 362 -9.34 20.18 -22.77
CA LYS A 362 -9.38 21.64 -22.99
C LYS A 362 -10.74 22.15 -23.47
N ASN A 363 -11.54 21.28 -24.08
CA ASN A 363 -12.80 21.62 -24.71
C ASN A 363 -13.78 20.44 -24.67
N ASN A 364 -15.04 20.70 -25.03
CA ASN A 364 -16.10 19.70 -25.00
C ASN A 364 -15.88 18.55 -26.01
N ASP A 365 -15.24 18.80 -27.14
CA ASP A 365 -14.98 17.76 -28.15
C ASP A 365 -13.99 16.70 -27.62
N GLU A 366 -12.93 17.14 -26.94
CA GLU A 366 -11.99 16.24 -26.25
C GLU A 366 -12.71 15.42 -25.16
N ILE A 367 -13.61 16.05 -24.39
CA ILE A 367 -14.43 15.36 -23.38
C ILE A 367 -15.31 14.28 -24.03
N GLU A 368 -15.97 14.58 -25.16
CA GLU A 368 -16.78 13.60 -25.88
C GLU A 368 -15.95 12.44 -26.42
N ILE A 369 -14.73 12.71 -26.91
CA ILE A 369 -13.81 11.66 -27.36
C ILE A 369 -13.41 10.76 -26.20
N ILE A 370 -13.02 11.33 -25.06
CA ILE A 370 -12.65 10.56 -23.86
C ILE A 370 -13.79 9.63 -23.45
N LYS A 371 -14.98 10.20 -23.27
CA LYS A 371 -16.21 9.47 -22.92
C LYS A 371 -16.48 8.32 -23.89
N ARG A 372 -16.51 8.62 -25.18
CA ARG A 372 -16.95 7.64 -26.19
C ARG A 372 -15.90 6.60 -26.56
N LYS A 373 -14.61 6.92 -26.47
CA LYS A 373 -13.54 6.17 -27.17
C LYS A 373 -12.33 5.80 -26.32
N LYS A 374 -12.24 6.17 -25.03
CA LYS A 374 -11.01 5.96 -24.25
C LYS A 374 -11.17 5.05 -23.03
N ILE A 375 -12.39 4.66 -22.67
CA ILE A 375 -12.67 3.91 -21.43
C ILE A 375 -13.34 2.58 -21.78
N TYR A 376 -12.74 1.46 -21.34
CA TYR A 376 -13.18 0.10 -21.64
C TYR A 376 -13.23 -0.78 -20.38
N GLY A 377 -14.23 -1.65 -20.27
CA GLY A 377 -14.34 -2.60 -19.14
C GLY A 377 -14.74 -3.99 -19.58
N ILE A 378 -14.24 -5.03 -18.92
CA ILE A 378 -14.71 -6.42 -19.10
C ILE A 378 -15.24 -6.93 -17.76
N GLU A 379 -16.42 -7.54 -17.79
CA GLU A 379 -17.05 -8.17 -16.62
C GLU A 379 -17.65 -9.53 -16.98
N ILE A 380 -17.45 -10.52 -16.11
CA ILE A 380 -17.90 -11.91 -16.32
C ILE A 380 -19.26 -12.14 -15.65
N SER A 381 -19.51 -11.54 -14.48
CA SER A 381 -20.81 -11.62 -13.80
C SER A 381 -21.83 -10.71 -14.48
N LYS A 382 -22.95 -11.30 -14.89
CA LYS A 382 -24.04 -10.56 -15.55
C LYS A 382 -24.65 -9.49 -14.65
N GLU A 383 -24.73 -9.77 -13.35
CA GLU A 383 -25.23 -8.84 -12.34
C GLU A 383 -24.26 -7.67 -12.12
N MET A 384 -22.96 -7.94 -12.00
CA MET A 384 -21.94 -6.89 -11.87
C MET A 384 -21.80 -6.05 -13.14
N PHE A 385 -21.92 -6.68 -14.31
CA PHE A 385 -21.96 -5.99 -15.58
C PHE A 385 -23.08 -4.94 -15.60
N PHE A 386 -24.28 -5.32 -15.16
CA PHE A 386 -25.39 -4.39 -15.08
C PHE A 386 -25.11 -3.21 -14.14
N LEU A 387 -24.56 -3.49 -12.95
CA LEU A 387 -24.19 -2.46 -11.99
C LEU A 387 -23.15 -1.48 -12.57
N THR A 388 -22.10 -2.00 -13.22
CA THR A 388 -21.10 -1.18 -13.92
C THR A 388 -21.75 -0.34 -15.02
N LEU A 389 -22.60 -0.93 -15.87
CA LEU A 389 -23.28 -0.23 -16.96
C LEU A 389 -24.13 0.94 -16.44
N VAL A 390 -24.89 0.73 -15.36
CA VAL A 390 -25.65 1.82 -14.71
C VAL A 390 -24.70 2.89 -14.15
N ASN A 391 -23.62 2.50 -13.48
CA ASN A 391 -22.67 3.46 -12.90
C ASN A 391 -22.03 4.33 -13.97
N MET A 392 -21.58 3.73 -15.07
CA MET A 392 -20.99 4.44 -16.20
C MET A 392 -21.98 5.44 -16.83
N LEU A 393 -23.25 5.04 -16.97
CA LEU A 393 -24.29 5.93 -17.49
C LEU A 393 -24.66 7.06 -16.55
N ILE A 394 -24.72 6.82 -15.23
CA ILE A 394 -24.95 7.87 -14.23
C ILE A 394 -23.87 8.96 -14.29
N ASN A 395 -22.65 8.54 -14.65
CA ASN A 395 -21.48 9.41 -14.85
C ASN A 395 -21.36 9.95 -16.29
N ASP A 396 -22.37 9.73 -17.13
CA ASP A 396 -22.47 10.21 -18.51
C ASP A 396 -21.22 9.89 -19.34
N ASP A 397 -20.86 8.61 -19.38
CA ASP A 397 -19.73 8.11 -20.16
C ASP A 397 -19.98 8.11 -21.68
N GLY A 398 -21.19 8.44 -22.13
CA GLY A 398 -21.52 8.71 -23.52
C GLY A 398 -21.57 7.52 -24.48
N LYS A 399 -21.03 6.33 -24.13
CA LYS A 399 -21.02 5.17 -25.05
C LYS A 399 -20.99 3.78 -24.39
N THR A 400 -20.63 3.69 -23.11
CA THR A 400 -20.56 2.46 -22.32
C THR A 400 -19.97 1.27 -23.02
N ASN A 401 -18.67 1.40 -23.32
CA ASN A 401 -17.83 0.34 -23.86
C ASN A 401 -17.49 -0.71 -22.77
N ILE A 402 -18.51 -1.31 -22.17
CA ILE A 402 -18.40 -2.40 -21.19
C ILE A 402 -18.81 -3.69 -21.89
N TYR A 403 -17.99 -4.72 -21.73
CA TYR A 403 -18.10 -5.98 -22.45
C TYR A 403 -18.36 -7.12 -21.48
N VAL A 404 -19.27 -8.02 -21.85
CA VAL A 404 -19.53 -9.26 -21.12
C VAL A 404 -18.81 -10.41 -21.81
N ASP A 405 -18.15 -11.25 -21.03
CA ASP A 405 -17.61 -12.53 -21.50
C ASP A 405 -18.45 -13.70 -20.98
N ASP A 406 -19.59 -13.97 -21.64
CA ASP A 406 -20.53 -15.04 -21.24
C ASP A 406 -20.49 -16.30 -22.13
N ASP A 407 -19.65 -16.31 -23.18
CA ASP A 407 -19.54 -17.37 -24.18
C ASP A 407 -18.47 -18.44 -23.83
N ASN A 408 -18.15 -18.70 -22.56
CA ASN A 408 -17.15 -19.73 -22.18
C ASN A 408 -17.79 -20.99 -21.55
N PRO A 409 -17.89 -22.12 -22.29
CA PRO A 409 -18.50 -23.36 -21.79
C PRO A 409 -17.62 -24.17 -20.80
N GLU A 410 -16.31 -23.91 -20.67
CA GLU A 410 -15.39 -24.73 -19.85
C GLU A 410 -14.31 -23.93 -19.10
N PRO A 411 -13.85 -24.47 -17.96
CA PRO A 411 -14.56 -24.34 -16.69
C PRO A 411 -14.51 -22.88 -16.22
N LYS A 412 -15.58 -22.47 -15.52
CA LYS A 412 -15.75 -21.19 -14.80
C LYS A 412 -14.62 -20.82 -13.82
N ASN A 413 -13.57 -21.64 -13.71
CA ASN A 413 -12.50 -21.54 -12.73
C ASN A 413 -11.26 -20.78 -13.23
N SER A 414 -11.00 -20.70 -14.55
CA SER A 414 -9.80 -19.98 -15.02
C SER A 414 -9.95 -18.46 -14.97
N GLY A 415 -11.17 -17.93 -15.11
CA GLY A 415 -11.45 -16.49 -15.12
C GLY A 415 -10.86 -15.72 -16.31
N ILE A 416 -10.31 -16.38 -17.33
CA ILE A 416 -9.60 -15.74 -18.43
C ILE A 416 -10.60 -15.32 -19.53
N PHE A 417 -10.57 -14.05 -19.91
CA PHE A 417 -11.44 -13.49 -20.95
C PHE A 417 -10.87 -13.64 -22.38
N LYS A 418 -11.72 -13.57 -23.41
CA LYS A 418 -11.39 -13.84 -24.83
C LYS A 418 -10.97 -12.63 -25.66
N PHE A 419 -11.06 -11.43 -25.10
CA PHE A 419 -10.75 -10.19 -25.81
C PHE A 419 -9.25 -10.01 -26.10
N ASN A 420 -8.97 -9.26 -27.15
CA ASN A 420 -7.66 -8.76 -27.56
C ASN A 420 -7.71 -7.23 -27.69
N LYS A 421 -6.56 -6.57 -27.64
CA LYS A 421 -6.48 -5.10 -27.70
C LYS A 421 -7.17 -4.47 -28.93
N ASN A 422 -7.18 -5.18 -30.07
CA ASN A 422 -7.79 -4.72 -31.32
C ASN A 422 -9.33 -4.84 -31.35
N ASP A 423 -9.94 -5.45 -30.32
CA ASP A 423 -11.40 -5.57 -30.21
C ASP A 423 -12.06 -4.26 -29.70
N PHE A 424 -11.25 -3.31 -29.24
CA PHE A 424 -11.66 -2.02 -28.74
C PHE A 424 -11.49 -0.93 -29.81
N PHE A 425 -12.27 0.15 -29.70
CA PHE A 425 -12.24 1.24 -30.69
C PHE A 425 -10.83 1.81 -30.90
N GLU A 426 -10.06 1.91 -29.82
CA GLU A 426 -8.63 2.15 -29.84
C GLU A 426 -7.94 1.14 -28.93
N ASN A 427 -6.73 0.73 -29.31
CA ASN A 427 -5.91 -0.13 -28.48
C ASN A 427 -5.71 0.52 -27.10
N PRO A 428 -6.07 -0.15 -26.00
CA PRO A 428 -5.81 0.36 -24.66
C PRO A 428 -4.31 0.63 -24.44
N LYS A 429 -4.00 1.72 -23.75
CA LYS A 429 -2.62 2.02 -23.32
C LYS A 429 -2.35 1.57 -21.90
N LYS A 430 -3.36 1.60 -21.03
CA LYS A 430 -3.23 1.32 -19.60
C LYS A 430 -4.21 0.25 -19.14
N VAL A 431 -3.75 -0.69 -18.32
CA VAL A 431 -4.61 -1.57 -17.51
C VAL A 431 -4.63 -1.04 -16.08
N ILE A 432 -5.81 -0.86 -15.50
CA ILE A 432 -5.94 -0.54 -14.07
C ILE A 432 -7.04 -1.43 -13.51
N MET A 433 -6.69 -2.33 -12.58
CA MET A 433 -7.63 -3.37 -12.14
C MET A 433 -7.39 -3.88 -10.72
N ASN A 434 -8.47 -4.40 -10.13
CA ASN A 434 -8.44 -5.27 -8.95
C ASN A 434 -9.07 -6.62 -9.33
N PRO A 435 -8.26 -7.60 -9.78
CA PRO A 435 -8.76 -8.89 -10.23
C PRO A 435 -9.34 -9.71 -9.06
N PRO A 436 -10.16 -10.73 -9.34
CA PRO A 436 -10.58 -11.68 -8.32
C PRO A 436 -9.37 -12.34 -7.64
N TYR A 437 -9.48 -12.62 -6.34
CA TYR A 437 -8.42 -13.29 -5.57
C TYR A 437 -8.42 -14.81 -5.85
N LEU A 438 -7.91 -15.16 -7.03
CA LEU A 438 -7.79 -16.54 -7.52
C LEU A 438 -6.63 -17.30 -6.87
N SER A 439 -6.51 -18.59 -7.17
CA SER A 439 -5.30 -19.35 -6.86
C SER A 439 -4.08 -18.75 -7.57
N GLN A 440 -2.87 -19.07 -7.08
CA GLN A 440 -1.65 -18.44 -7.58
C GLN A 440 -1.47 -18.57 -9.10
N ASN A 441 -1.71 -19.76 -9.67
CA ASN A 441 -1.53 -20.01 -11.10
C ASN A 441 -2.62 -19.32 -11.93
N GLU A 442 -3.87 -19.36 -11.47
CA GLU A 442 -4.99 -18.70 -12.14
C GLU A 442 -4.81 -17.18 -12.15
N MET A 443 -4.33 -16.61 -11.04
CA MET A 443 -4.00 -15.18 -10.97
C MET A 443 -2.89 -14.79 -11.95
N TRP A 444 -1.83 -15.59 -12.08
CA TRP A 444 -0.78 -15.34 -13.09
C TRP A 444 -1.31 -15.40 -14.51
N LYS A 445 -2.15 -16.39 -14.84
CA LYS A 445 -2.78 -16.49 -16.16
C LYS A 445 -3.66 -15.27 -16.46
N PHE A 446 -4.43 -14.83 -15.47
CA PHE A 446 -5.27 -13.63 -15.59
C PHE A 446 -4.41 -12.38 -15.81
N ILE A 447 -3.36 -12.18 -15.00
CA ILE A 447 -2.41 -11.06 -15.14
C ILE A 447 -1.79 -11.08 -16.54
N ASN A 448 -1.17 -12.18 -16.95
CA ASN A 448 -0.50 -12.27 -18.26
C ASN A 448 -1.47 -11.97 -19.40
N LYS A 449 -2.71 -12.49 -19.35
CA LYS A 449 -3.74 -12.16 -20.34
C LYS A 449 -4.11 -10.67 -20.32
N SER A 450 -4.31 -10.07 -19.14
CA SER A 450 -4.61 -8.63 -19.00
C SER A 450 -3.53 -7.73 -19.57
N LEU A 451 -2.25 -8.09 -19.41
CA LEU A 451 -1.15 -7.32 -20.00
C LEU A 451 -1.20 -7.31 -21.54
N THR A 452 -1.77 -8.33 -22.19
CA THR A 452 -1.93 -8.35 -23.66
C THR A 452 -2.94 -7.34 -24.20
N LEU A 453 -3.82 -6.82 -23.33
CA LEU A 453 -4.85 -5.86 -23.72
C LEU A 453 -4.34 -4.43 -23.83
N ALA A 454 -3.17 -4.13 -23.26
CA ALA A 454 -2.62 -2.79 -23.25
C ALA A 454 -1.21 -2.72 -23.85
N THR A 455 -0.74 -1.50 -24.09
CA THR A 455 0.51 -1.24 -24.81
C THR A 455 1.58 -0.51 -23.99
N GLU A 456 1.24 0.07 -22.84
CA GLU A 456 2.20 0.85 -22.06
C GLU A 456 2.34 0.44 -20.60
N LYS A 457 1.28 0.51 -19.78
CA LYS A 457 1.42 0.23 -18.33
C LYS A 457 0.26 -0.58 -17.77
N ALA A 458 0.53 -1.35 -16.72
CA ALA A 458 -0.51 -1.96 -15.89
C ALA A 458 -0.31 -1.70 -14.40
N ILE A 459 -1.41 -1.40 -13.72
CA ILE A 459 -1.46 -1.08 -12.29
C ILE A 459 -2.48 -2.04 -11.69
N ILE A 460 -1.99 -3.06 -11.00
CA ILE A 460 -2.77 -4.26 -10.67
C ILE A 460 -2.69 -4.52 -9.17
N ILE A 461 -3.83 -4.67 -8.50
CA ILE A 461 -3.83 -5.22 -7.14
C ILE A 461 -3.64 -6.74 -7.21
N VAL A 462 -2.72 -7.28 -6.43
CA VAL A 462 -2.41 -8.71 -6.40
C VAL A 462 -2.30 -9.21 -4.97
N SER A 463 -2.54 -10.50 -4.76
CA SER A 463 -2.21 -11.14 -3.48
C SER A 463 -0.70 -11.33 -3.38
N THR A 464 -0.11 -11.12 -2.21
CA THR A 464 1.36 -11.23 -2.06
C THR A 464 1.90 -12.65 -2.23
N SER A 465 1.01 -13.65 -2.25
CA SER A 465 1.39 -15.05 -2.52
C SER A 465 1.90 -15.25 -3.94
N ILE A 466 1.47 -14.45 -4.94
CA ILE A 466 1.95 -14.63 -6.33
C ILE A 466 3.43 -14.31 -6.50
N PHE A 467 3.98 -13.50 -5.60
CA PHE A 467 5.38 -13.15 -5.60
C PHE A 467 6.28 -14.27 -5.06
N LYS A 468 5.71 -15.31 -4.45
CA LYS A 468 6.42 -16.54 -4.07
C LYS A 468 6.46 -17.50 -5.25
N GLY A 469 7.29 -18.55 -5.16
CA GLY A 469 7.62 -19.49 -6.24
C GLY A 469 6.54 -19.70 -7.31
N ASN A 470 6.91 -19.42 -8.56
CA ASN A 470 6.30 -19.89 -9.81
C ASN A 470 7.17 -19.38 -10.97
N ILE A 471 8.34 -19.99 -11.11
CA ILE A 471 9.44 -19.51 -11.97
C ILE A 471 8.98 -19.36 -13.42
N GLU A 472 8.13 -20.27 -13.91
CA GLU A 472 7.64 -20.26 -15.28
C GLU A 472 6.80 -19.01 -15.60
N PHE A 473 5.79 -18.68 -14.77
CA PHE A 473 4.96 -17.50 -14.98
C PHE A 473 5.75 -16.20 -14.86
N LYS A 474 6.68 -16.10 -13.89
CA LYS A 474 7.55 -14.93 -13.76
C LYS A 474 8.49 -14.78 -14.95
N ARG A 475 9.04 -15.89 -15.45
CA ARG A 475 9.87 -15.90 -16.65
C ARG A 475 9.07 -15.44 -17.87
N GLU A 476 7.87 -15.97 -18.05
CA GLU A 476 6.96 -15.54 -19.13
C GLU A 476 6.63 -14.05 -19.02
N PHE A 477 6.33 -13.57 -17.82
CA PHE A 477 6.08 -12.15 -17.55
C PHE A 477 7.29 -11.28 -17.93
N LEU A 478 8.48 -11.61 -17.44
CA LEU A 478 9.71 -10.82 -17.65
C LEU A 478 10.22 -10.86 -19.09
N LYS A 479 9.85 -11.87 -19.89
CA LYS A 479 10.18 -11.91 -21.33
C LYS A 479 9.59 -10.72 -22.09
N ASN A 480 8.41 -10.27 -21.70
CA ASN A 480 7.65 -9.27 -22.45
C ASN A 480 7.44 -7.96 -21.69
N ASN A 481 7.74 -7.92 -20.38
CA ASN A 481 7.37 -6.79 -19.52
C ASN A 481 8.47 -6.47 -18.51
N SER A 482 8.44 -5.25 -17.96
CA SER A 482 9.28 -4.84 -16.83
C SER A 482 8.45 -4.59 -15.58
N LEU A 483 8.88 -5.15 -14.45
CA LEU A 483 8.28 -4.86 -13.14
C LEU A 483 8.82 -3.53 -12.61
N ILE A 484 7.99 -2.49 -12.58
CA ILE A 484 8.41 -1.14 -12.17
C ILE A 484 8.35 -0.97 -10.65
N SER A 485 7.33 -1.53 -10.02
CA SER A 485 7.18 -1.41 -8.57
C SER A 485 6.26 -2.47 -7.98
N VAL A 486 6.52 -2.82 -6.72
CA VAL A 486 5.62 -3.57 -5.85
C VAL A 486 5.44 -2.78 -4.56
N ILE A 487 4.19 -2.40 -4.30
CA ILE A 487 3.82 -1.61 -3.12
C ILE A 487 3.00 -2.51 -2.21
N ASN A 488 3.59 -2.99 -1.12
CA ASN A 488 2.85 -3.72 -0.09
C ASN A 488 1.82 -2.79 0.53
N MET A 489 0.59 -3.27 0.66
CA MET A 489 -0.51 -2.50 1.24
C MET A 489 -0.77 -2.89 2.70
N PRO A 490 -1.29 -1.96 3.54
CA PRO A 490 -1.69 -2.26 4.91
C PRO A 490 -2.61 -3.48 5.03
N ASN A 491 -2.45 -4.22 6.13
CA ASN A 491 -3.39 -5.27 6.49
C ASN A 491 -4.76 -4.64 6.77
N ASN A 492 -5.86 -5.34 6.47
CA ASN A 492 -7.26 -4.87 6.64
C ASN A 492 -7.78 -3.82 5.65
N ILE A 493 -7.08 -3.52 4.54
CA ILE A 493 -7.65 -2.65 3.49
C ILE A 493 -8.90 -3.26 2.86
N PHE A 494 -8.82 -4.54 2.54
CA PHE A 494 -9.94 -5.31 2.02
C PHE A 494 -10.54 -6.09 3.19
N GLN A 495 -11.87 -6.03 3.35
CA GLN A 495 -12.61 -6.82 4.35
C GLN A 495 -12.72 -8.30 3.94
N ASN A 496 -11.65 -8.86 3.36
CA ASN A 496 -11.56 -10.26 3.00
C ASN A 496 -11.25 -11.09 4.24
N LYS A 497 -12.22 -11.86 4.69
CA LYS A 497 -11.95 -13.12 5.39
C LYS A 497 -11.85 -14.20 4.32
N SER A 498 -10.70 -14.87 4.20
CA SER A 498 -10.63 -16.15 3.46
C SER A 498 -11.66 -17.13 4.03
N SER A 499 -11.95 -18.22 3.31
CA SER A 499 -12.78 -19.33 3.82
C SER A 499 -12.26 -19.89 5.16
N SER A 500 -10.98 -19.67 5.46
CA SER A 500 -10.27 -19.99 6.72
C SER A 500 -10.25 -18.87 7.76
N GLY A 501 -10.89 -17.72 7.54
CA GLY A 501 -10.92 -16.58 8.46
C GLY A 501 -9.67 -15.67 8.43
N ALA A 502 -8.58 -16.08 7.77
CA ALA A 502 -7.35 -15.30 7.62
C ALA A 502 -7.47 -14.22 6.53
N GLN A 503 -6.83 -13.07 6.73
CA GLN A 503 -6.82 -11.96 5.77
C GLN A 503 -5.82 -12.15 4.64
N VAL A 504 -6.22 -11.83 3.40
CA VAL A 504 -5.33 -11.85 2.24
C VAL A 504 -4.45 -10.60 2.27
N LYS A 505 -3.12 -10.81 2.35
CA LYS A 505 -2.14 -9.74 2.17
C LYS A 505 -2.06 -9.35 0.70
N THR A 506 -2.04 -8.05 0.42
CA THR A 506 -2.15 -7.52 -0.94
C THR A 506 -1.06 -6.51 -1.26
N SER A 507 -0.82 -6.29 -2.55
CA SER A 507 0.13 -5.29 -3.04
C SER A 507 -0.37 -4.69 -4.35
N ILE A 508 0.08 -3.48 -4.66
CA ILE A 508 -0.07 -2.89 -5.99
C ILE A 508 1.19 -3.25 -6.79
N MET A 509 1.00 -3.90 -7.93
CA MET A 509 2.02 -4.23 -8.90
C MET A 509 1.94 -3.21 -10.06
N VAL A 510 3.05 -2.53 -10.33
CA VAL A 510 3.17 -1.57 -11.44
C VAL A 510 4.08 -2.17 -12.50
N VAL A 511 3.61 -2.20 -13.74
CA VAL A 511 4.25 -2.88 -14.88
C VAL A 511 4.39 -1.93 -16.05
N ASP A 512 5.52 -2.00 -16.75
CA ASP A 512 5.72 -1.41 -18.08
C ASP A 512 5.60 -2.54 -19.11
N ILE A 513 4.57 -2.46 -19.95
CA ILE A 513 4.14 -3.52 -20.86
C ILE A 513 4.94 -3.46 -22.15
N GLY A 514 5.38 -4.61 -22.66
CA GLY A 514 6.06 -4.69 -23.95
C GLY A 514 7.48 -4.09 -23.96
N ARG A 515 8.02 -3.77 -22.79
CA ARG A 515 9.30 -3.07 -22.62
C ARG A 515 10.23 -3.79 -21.63
N PRO A 516 10.62 -5.04 -21.89
CA PRO A 516 11.60 -5.73 -21.05
C PRO A 516 12.96 -5.02 -21.15
N ASN A 517 13.60 -4.73 -20.00
CA ASN A 517 14.93 -4.11 -19.94
C ASN A 517 15.06 -2.82 -20.80
N SER A 518 14.03 -1.96 -20.79
CA SER A 518 14.08 -0.70 -21.54
C SER A 518 15.25 0.17 -21.09
N GLU A 519 15.76 1.04 -21.97
CA GLU A 519 16.87 1.96 -21.64
C GLU A 519 16.57 2.85 -20.42
N ASN A 520 15.28 3.10 -20.15
CA ASN A 520 14.80 3.90 -19.02
C ASN A 520 14.51 3.07 -17.74
N TYR A 521 14.68 1.75 -17.78
CA TYR A 521 14.48 0.89 -16.63
C TYR A 521 15.62 1.08 -15.62
N THR A 522 15.29 1.67 -14.47
CA THR A 522 16.25 1.96 -13.39
C THR A 522 16.21 0.92 -12.26
N GLY A 523 15.36 -0.09 -12.38
CA GLY A 523 15.11 -1.11 -11.37
C GLY A 523 13.66 -1.13 -10.87
N THR A 524 13.32 -2.19 -10.14
CA THR A 524 12.03 -2.36 -9.48
C THR A 524 12.03 -1.68 -8.12
N TYR A 525 11.08 -0.79 -7.86
CA TYR A 525 10.95 -0.11 -6.58
C TYR A 525 9.99 -0.87 -5.65
N PHE A 526 10.50 -1.40 -4.54
CA PHE A 526 9.70 -2.05 -3.51
C PHE A 526 9.39 -1.06 -2.39
N TYR A 527 8.11 -0.88 -2.06
CA TYR A 527 7.67 0.02 -1.00
C TYR A 527 6.73 -0.70 -0.04
N ASP A 528 6.91 -0.46 1.26
CA ASP A 528 6.07 -1.01 2.33
C ASP A 528 5.16 0.08 2.91
N LEU A 529 3.96 0.21 2.38
CA LEU A 529 2.93 1.09 2.94
C LEU A 529 2.33 0.41 4.16
N LYS A 530 2.92 0.62 5.34
CA LYS A 530 2.47 -0.05 6.57
C LYS A 530 1.13 0.48 7.08
N ASP A 531 0.92 1.77 6.93
CA ASP A 531 -0.26 2.49 7.41
C ASP A 531 -0.69 3.51 6.34
N ASP A 532 -1.98 3.55 6.03
CA ASP A 532 -2.60 4.53 5.13
C ASP A 532 -3.31 5.66 5.91
N GLY A 533 -3.31 5.63 7.25
CA GLY A 533 -3.97 6.62 8.10
C GLY A 533 -5.48 6.44 8.25
N PHE A 534 -6.09 5.50 7.52
CA PHE A 534 -7.53 5.28 7.54
C PHE A 534 -7.97 4.40 8.72
N ILE A 535 -9.09 4.77 9.31
CA ILE A 535 -9.77 4.02 10.37
C ILE A 535 -11.07 3.42 9.85
N SER A 536 -11.53 2.33 10.47
CA SER A 536 -12.76 1.63 10.09
C SER A 536 -13.88 1.87 11.11
N SER A 537 -15.07 2.26 10.66
CA SER A 537 -16.28 2.36 11.48
C SER A 537 -17.48 1.69 10.81
N LYS A 538 -18.50 1.31 11.59
CA LYS A 538 -19.74 0.72 11.05
C LYS A 538 -20.53 1.71 10.16
N LYS A 539 -20.47 3.00 10.46
CA LYS A 539 -21.22 4.06 9.75
C LYS A 539 -20.51 4.50 8.48
N HIS A 540 -19.22 4.84 8.58
CA HIS A 540 -18.45 5.43 7.46
C HIS A 540 -17.59 4.40 6.70
N GLY A 541 -17.56 3.14 7.13
CA GLY A 541 -16.63 2.14 6.60
C GLY A 541 -15.18 2.53 6.88
N ARG A 542 -14.26 2.29 5.93
CA ARG A 542 -12.88 2.79 6.00
C ARG A 542 -12.86 4.26 5.53
N TYR A 543 -12.51 5.19 6.43
CA TYR A 543 -12.48 6.63 6.18
C TYR A 543 -11.26 7.31 6.83
N ASP A 544 -10.85 8.48 6.34
CA ASP A 544 -9.68 9.22 6.83
C ASP A 544 -10.03 10.12 8.03
N GLY A 545 -10.53 9.51 9.10
CA GLY A 545 -10.94 10.26 10.29
C GLY A 545 -9.81 11.01 11.01
N ILE A 546 -8.55 10.74 10.66
CA ILE A 546 -7.36 11.40 11.22
C ILE A 546 -6.75 12.39 10.19
N LYS A 547 -7.35 12.53 9.00
CA LYS A 547 -6.93 13.44 7.90
C LYS A 547 -5.44 13.29 7.52
N LYS A 548 -4.90 12.07 7.57
CA LYS A 548 -3.47 11.77 7.33
C LYS A 548 -3.16 11.36 5.89
N TRP A 549 -4.15 10.94 5.13
CA TRP A 549 -3.93 10.31 3.84
C TRP A 549 -3.21 11.22 2.84
N THR A 550 -3.61 12.49 2.77
CA THR A 550 -3.00 13.47 1.85
C THR A 550 -1.49 13.55 2.06
N GLN A 551 -1.04 13.59 3.31
CA GLN A 551 0.38 13.61 3.65
C GLN A 551 1.08 12.29 3.31
N ILE A 552 0.48 11.15 3.72
CA ILE A 552 1.04 9.81 3.46
C ILE A 552 1.20 9.59 1.96
N LYS A 553 0.16 9.89 1.18
CA LYS A 553 0.12 9.75 -0.27
C LYS A 553 1.14 10.65 -0.97
N SER A 554 1.21 11.94 -0.61
CA SER A 554 2.18 12.85 -1.23
C SER A 554 3.62 12.43 -0.91
N ASN A 555 3.92 12.11 0.36
CA ASN A 555 5.25 11.60 0.73
C ASN A 555 5.59 10.32 -0.05
N PHE A 556 4.63 9.40 -0.17
CA PHE A 556 4.80 8.19 -0.98
C PHE A 556 5.09 8.52 -2.45
N LEU A 557 4.27 9.36 -3.09
CA LEU A 557 4.42 9.70 -4.51
C LEU A 557 5.74 10.43 -4.80
N ASP A 558 6.17 11.32 -3.90
CA ASP A 558 7.45 12.02 -4.02
C ASP A 558 8.63 11.04 -3.92
N ASN A 559 8.57 10.10 -2.97
CA ASN A 559 9.59 9.06 -2.82
C ASN A 559 9.59 8.09 -4.00
N TYR A 560 8.40 7.71 -4.50
CA TYR A 560 8.22 6.83 -5.64
C TYR A 560 8.78 7.43 -6.93
N LYS A 561 8.47 8.70 -7.24
CA LYS A 561 8.95 9.41 -8.43
C LYS A 561 10.47 9.51 -8.44
N ASN A 562 11.06 9.80 -7.28
CA ASN A 562 12.51 9.96 -7.12
C ASN A 562 13.23 8.63 -6.81
N LYS A 563 12.51 7.51 -6.72
CA LYS A 563 13.04 6.18 -6.36
C LYS A 563 13.92 6.20 -5.11
N LYS A 564 13.54 7.01 -4.11
CA LYS A 564 14.33 7.20 -2.88
C LYS A 564 14.32 5.92 -2.04
N GLU A 565 15.49 5.40 -1.73
CA GLU A 565 15.62 4.33 -0.74
C GLU A 565 15.36 4.88 0.66
N ILE A 566 14.60 4.12 1.46
CA ILE A 566 14.21 4.51 2.82
C ILE A 566 14.35 3.28 3.71
N LEU A 567 15.21 3.39 4.72
CA LEU A 567 15.46 2.30 5.67
C LEU A 567 14.14 1.74 6.23
N ASN A 568 13.92 0.43 6.07
CA ASN A 568 12.74 -0.32 6.53
C ASN A 568 11.39 0.06 5.87
N THR A 569 11.41 0.84 4.80
CA THR A 569 10.19 1.29 4.10
C THR A 569 10.27 1.17 2.58
N ALA A 570 11.41 1.48 1.97
CA ALA A 570 11.54 1.48 0.52
C ALA A 570 12.93 1.05 0.07
N ILE A 571 12.99 0.26 -1.00
CA ILE A 571 14.24 -0.18 -1.62
C ILE A 571 14.06 -0.25 -3.14
N LEU A 572 14.99 0.33 -3.89
CA LEU A 572 15.10 0.10 -5.32
C LEU A 572 15.84 -1.22 -5.52
N VAL A 573 15.53 -2.05 -6.52
CA VAL A 573 16.28 -3.27 -6.85
C VAL A 573 16.60 -3.22 -8.33
N LYS A 574 17.88 -3.11 -8.69
CA LYS A 574 18.30 -2.85 -10.08
C LYS A 574 17.82 -3.91 -11.06
N ASN A 575 17.88 -5.18 -10.69
CA ASN A 575 17.45 -6.29 -11.53
C ASN A 575 16.70 -7.31 -10.68
N VAL A 576 15.45 -7.59 -11.04
CA VAL A 576 14.68 -8.69 -10.48
C VAL A 576 14.70 -9.88 -11.45
N SER A 577 14.85 -11.08 -10.92
CA SER A 577 14.82 -12.34 -11.67
C SER A 577 13.54 -13.13 -11.41
N GLU A 578 13.27 -14.13 -12.24
CA GLU A 578 12.15 -15.06 -12.02
C GLU A 578 12.32 -15.94 -10.78
N TYR A 579 13.55 -16.02 -10.25
CA TYR A 579 13.88 -16.78 -9.03
C TYR A 579 13.70 -15.95 -7.75
N ASP A 580 13.58 -14.63 -7.87
CA ASP A 580 13.49 -13.75 -6.72
C ASP A 580 12.09 -13.75 -6.12
N THR A 581 11.98 -13.55 -4.81
CA THR A 581 10.68 -13.20 -4.21
C THR A 581 10.45 -11.71 -4.38
N TRP A 582 9.46 -11.33 -5.18
CA TRP A 582 9.13 -9.92 -5.45
C TRP A 582 8.36 -9.30 -4.28
N ASN A 583 8.97 -9.24 -3.09
CA ASN A 583 8.37 -8.66 -1.90
C ASN A 583 9.39 -7.80 -1.16
N PHE A 584 8.97 -6.63 -0.67
CA PHE A 584 9.83 -5.74 0.12
C PHE A 584 10.56 -6.47 1.28
N ASN A 585 9.86 -7.34 2.02
CA ASN A 585 10.44 -8.04 3.17
C ASN A 585 11.60 -8.98 2.80
N PHE A 586 11.67 -9.41 1.54
CA PHE A 586 12.76 -10.24 1.04
C PHE A 586 14.06 -9.44 0.88
N TYR A 587 13.93 -8.19 0.44
CA TYR A 587 15.06 -7.28 0.21
C TYR A 587 15.34 -6.38 1.41
N ASN A 588 14.47 -6.38 2.43
CA ASN A 588 14.64 -5.57 3.60
C ASN A 588 15.91 -6.00 4.37
N LYS A 589 16.67 -5.01 4.84
CA LYS A 589 17.94 -5.20 5.55
C LYS A 589 17.73 -6.09 6.79
N ILE A 590 18.78 -6.83 7.19
CA ILE A 590 18.84 -7.62 8.44
C ILE A 590 18.19 -6.79 9.55
N SER A 591 17.02 -7.22 10.02
CA SER A 591 16.29 -6.47 11.05
C SER A 591 17.04 -6.50 12.38
N SER A 592 16.65 -5.66 13.33
CA SER A 592 17.17 -5.76 14.70
C SER A 592 16.98 -7.16 15.29
N ASP A 593 15.87 -7.80 14.94
CA ASP A 593 15.52 -9.14 15.40
C ASP A 593 16.37 -10.20 14.70
N ASP A 594 16.71 -10.01 13.43
CA ASP A 594 17.65 -10.89 12.72
C ASP A 594 19.07 -10.74 13.28
N PHE A 595 19.48 -9.55 13.72
CA PHE A 595 20.74 -9.34 14.42
C PHE A 595 20.78 -9.99 15.81
N LEU A 596 19.67 -9.98 16.55
CA LEU A 596 19.52 -10.74 17.80
C LEU A 596 19.64 -12.25 17.53
N ASN A 597 18.97 -12.76 16.49
CA ASN A 597 19.08 -14.16 16.08
C ASN A 597 20.52 -14.53 15.65
N LEU A 598 21.24 -13.63 14.96
CA LEU A 598 22.67 -13.80 14.65
C LEU A 598 23.51 -13.90 15.92
N ASN A 599 23.22 -13.06 16.92
CA ASN A 599 23.92 -13.07 18.19
C ASN A 599 23.69 -14.37 18.98
N ASP A 600 22.44 -14.85 19.03
CA ASP A 600 22.10 -16.14 19.65
C ASP A 600 22.78 -17.30 18.91
N TYR A 601 22.80 -17.24 17.57
CA TYR A 601 23.51 -18.20 16.74
C TYR A 601 25.02 -18.22 17.03
N LEU A 602 25.66 -17.05 17.08
CA LEU A 602 27.08 -16.89 17.41
C LEU A 602 27.40 -17.39 18.82
N PHE A 603 26.53 -17.10 19.79
CA PHE A 603 26.67 -17.56 21.17
C PHE A 603 26.63 -19.09 21.26
N ASN A 604 25.69 -19.73 20.57
CA ASN A 604 25.60 -21.20 20.49
C ASN A 604 26.82 -21.85 19.83
N LEU A 605 27.37 -21.23 18.78
CA LEU A 605 28.61 -21.67 18.14
C LEU A 605 29.80 -21.62 19.12
N LEU A 606 29.90 -20.55 19.91
CA LEU A 606 30.96 -20.41 20.91
C LEU A 606 30.86 -21.48 22.02
N LEU A 607 29.65 -21.72 22.57
CA LEU A 607 29.43 -22.76 23.57
C LEU A 607 29.88 -24.14 23.09
N GLU A 608 29.73 -24.44 21.80
CA GLU A 608 30.16 -25.72 21.22
C GLU A 608 31.69 -25.82 21.15
N LEU A 609 32.38 -24.76 20.72
CA LEU A 609 33.85 -24.71 20.65
C LEU A 609 34.49 -24.89 22.02
N ILE A 610 33.88 -24.30 23.06
CA ILE A 610 34.34 -24.43 24.45
C ILE A 610 34.13 -25.85 24.98
N ASN A 611 32.97 -26.46 24.73
CA ASN A 611 32.66 -27.81 25.24
C ASN A 611 33.50 -28.93 24.63
N LYS A 612 34.16 -28.71 23.48
CA LYS A 612 35.07 -29.69 22.87
C LYS A 612 36.45 -29.76 23.53
N ASN A 613 36.87 -28.69 24.21
CA ASN A 613 38.18 -28.66 24.84
C ASN A 613 38.02 -28.81 26.36
N LYS A 614 38.31 -30.01 26.88
CA LYS A 614 38.37 -30.25 28.33
C LYS A 614 39.42 -29.32 28.94
N TYR A 615 39.00 -28.25 29.62
CA TYR A 615 39.88 -27.41 30.43
C TYR A 615 39.34 -27.26 31.85
N GLU A 616 40.26 -27.16 32.82
CA GLU A 616 40.00 -27.06 34.26
C GLU A 616 39.22 -25.80 34.63
N ASN A 617 39.25 -24.75 33.80
CA ASN A 617 38.66 -23.45 34.12
C ASN A 617 37.30 -23.20 33.44
N LYS A 618 36.45 -24.24 33.40
CA LYS A 618 35.11 -24.17 32.80
C LYS A 618 34.24 -23.08 33.45
N TYR A 619 34.40 -22.86 34.76
CA TYR A 619 33.59 -21.90 35.52
C TYR A 619 33.86 -20.43 35.15
N GLU A 620 35.11 -20.03 34.89
CA GLU A 620 35.41 -18.65 34.49
C GLU A 620 34.85 -18.31 33.10
N ILE A 621 34.93 -19.24 32.14
CA ILE A 621 34.37 -19.05 30.79
C ILE A 621 32.84 -18.99 30.85
N TYR A 622 32.19 -19.84 31.66
CA TYR A 622 30.74 -19.80 31.86
C TYR A 622 30.27 -18.50 32.53
N ASN A 623 30.99 -18.01 33.55
CA ASN A 623 30.70 -16.71 34.18
C ASN A 623 30.88 -15.53 33.22
N TYR A 624 31.91 -15.57 32.37
CA TYR A 624 32.13 -14.56 31.34
C TYR A 624 30.98 -14.55 30.30
N LEU A 625 30.44 -15.73 29.96
CA LEU A 625 29.33 -15.87 29.01
C LEU A 625 27.97 -15.44 29.56
N PHE A 626 27.72 -15.70 30.84
CA PHE A 626 26.49 -15.28 31.51
C PHE A 626 26.41 -13.74 31.60
N ASN A 627 27.53 -13.10 31.94
CA ASN A 627 27.63 -11.64 31.98
C ASN A 627 27.44 -11.00 30.59
N ILE A 628 27.92 -11.63 29.52
CA ILE A 628 27.69 -11.16 28.14
C ILE A 628 26.20 -11.18 27.77
N ASN A 629 25.45 -12.21 28.15
CA ASN A 629 24.02 -12.33 27.84
C ASN A 629 23.21 -11.19 28.49
N ASP A 630 23.57 -10.78 29.71
CA ASP A 630 22.91 -9.67 30.41
C ASP A 630 23.39 -8.28 29.96
N GLU A 631 24.62 -8.14 29.45
CA GLU A 631 25.07 -6.93 28.75
C GLU A 631 24.41 -6.75 27.38
N LEU A 632 24.15 -7.84 26.65
CA LEU A 632 23.50 -7.81 25.33
C LEU A 632 22.06 -7.31 25.39
N LYS A 633 21.32 -7.65 26.46
CA LYS A 633 19.97 -7.10 26.72
C LYS A 633 19.97 -5.57 26.91
N LYS A 634 21.12 -4.98 27.25
CA LYS A 634 21.28 -3.53 27.49
C LYS A 634 21.74 -2.74 26.26
N TYR A 635 22.17 -3.41 25.19
CA TYR A 635 22.71 -2.75 23.99
C TYR A 635 21.60 -2.27 23.04
N ASN A 636 21.61 -0.98 22.70
CA ASN A 636 20.64 -0.40 21.74
C ASN A 636 21.06 -0.72 20.29
N LEU A 637 20.70 -1.91 19.82
CA LEU A 637 21.00 -2.44 18.50
C LEU A 637 20.52 -1.54 17.35
N LYS A 638 19.44 -0.79 17.56
CA LYS A 638 18.87 0.16 16.60
C LYS A 638 19.84 1.29 16.25
N LYS A 639 20.61 1.76 17.24
CA LYS A 639 21.61 2.83 17.09
C LYS A 639 22.87 2.34 16.35
N TYR A 640 23.25 1.08 16.55
CA TYR A 640 24.42 0.48 15.90
C TYR A 640 24.21 0.22 14.40
N ILE A 641 23.03 -0.26 14.01
CA ILE A 641 22.65 -0.46 12.60
C ILE A 641 22.68 0.87 11.82
N GLN A 642 22.27 1.98 12.46
CA GLN A 642 22.32 3.33 11.88
C GLN A 642 23.76 3.84 11.67
N GLN A 643 24.71 3.43 12.51
CA GLN A 643 26.12 3.87 12.42
C GLN A 643 26.94 3.16 11.34
N LEU A 644 26.47 2.02 10.81
CA LEU A 644 27.23 1.24 9.84
C LEU A 644 27.31 1.87 8.45
N ASN A 645 26.58 2.98 8.19
CA ASN A 645 26.69 3.82 6.99
C ASN A 645 26.81 2.99 5.69
N ILE A 646 25.98 1.95 5.56
CA ILE A 646 25.98 1.04 4.42
C ILE A 646 25.39 1.80 3.24
N LYS A 647 26.26 2.33 2.38
CA LYS A 647 25.87 2.93 1.10
C LYS A 647 25.32 1.83 0.19
N GLU A 648 24.03 1.97 -0.05
CA GLU A 648 23.12 1.35 -0.99
C GLU A 648 23.77 0.77 -2.26
N ASN A 649 23.70 -0.56 -2.41
CA ASN A 649 23.46 -1.16 -3.72
C ASN A 649 22.57 -2.41 -3.53
N PRO A 650 21.44 -2.53 -4.22
CA PRO A 650 20.41 -3.54 -3.93
C PRO A 650 20.48 -4.75 -4.88
N ALA A 651 21.55 -4.89 -5.64
CA ALA A 651 21.66 -5.96 -6.61
C ALA A 651 22.23 -7.22 -5.93
N ASN A 652 21.42 -8.10 -5.38
CA ASN A 652 21.98 -9.30 -4.76
C ASN A 652 22.58 -10.22 -5.83
N LYS A 653 23.90 -10.47 -5.78
CA LYS A 653 24.54 -11.54 -6.56
C LYS A 653 24.41 -12.83 -5.77
N PHE A 654 23.95 -13.88 -6.45
CA PHE A 654 23.84 -15.19 -5.82
C PHE A 654 25.22 -15.79 -5.61
N LEU A 655 25.53 -16.15 -4.36
CA LEU A 655 26.56 -17.14 -4.09
C LEU A 655 25.97 -18.52 -4.37
N GLU A 656 26.52 -19.21 -5.37
CA GLU A 656 26.21 -20.61 -5.60
C GLU A 656 26.92 -21.49 -4.57
N ILE A 657 26.12 -22.23 -3.82
CA ILE A 657 26.56 -23.20 -2.84
C ILE A 657 26.17 -24.57 -3.36
N LYS A 658 27.15 -25.39 -3.70
CA LYS A 658 26.91 -26.72 -4.28
C LYS A 658 26.60 -27.71 -3.16
N LYS A 659 25.52 -28.45 -3.33
CA LYS A 659 25.22 -29.62 -2.51
C LYS A 659 26.35 -30.62 -2.75
N ASN A 660 27.00 -31.05 -1.67
CA ASN A 660 28.04 -32.05 -1.78
C ASN A 660 27.39 -33.43 -1.92
N ILE A 661 27.26 -33.91 -3.17
CA ILE A 661 26.53 -35.15 -3.50
C ILE A 661 27.33 -36.40 -3.12
N ASN A 662 28.66 -36.31 -2.94
CA ASN A 662 29.55 -37.48 -2.98
C ASN A 662 30.21 -37.92 -1.67
N LYS A 663 29.86 -37.42 -0.47
CA LYS A 663 30.48 -37.93 0.79
C LYS A 663 29.57 -38.04 2.02
N ALA A 664 28.25 -38.01 1.86
CA ALA A 664 27.35 -38.31 2.97
C ALA A 664 26.91 -39.78 2.88
N LEU A 665 27.75 -40.70 3.35
CA LEU A 665 27.24 -42.01 3.79
C LEU A 665 26.26 -41.72 4.92
N ARG A 666 24.95 -41.76 4.62
CA ARG A 666 23.88 -41.57 5.60
C ARG A 666 23.96 -42.73 6.58
N ILE A 667 24.49 -42.48 7.77
CA ILE A 667 24.62 -43.53 8.78
C ILE A 667 23.29 -43.62 9.54
N GLU A 668 22.55 -44.72 9.36
CA GLU A 668 21.31 -45.00 10.10
C GLU A 668 21.56 -45.55 11.53
N LYS A 669 22.77 -46.10 11.79
CA LYS A 669 23.18 -46.64 13.09
C LYS A 669 24.62 -46.22 13.44
N TYR A 670 24.78 -45.46 14.52
CA TYR A 670 26.08 -45.11 15.11
C TYR A 670 26.28 -45.84 16.45
N LEU A 671 27.53 -46.22 16.75
CA LEU A 671 27.91 -46.80 18.04
C LEU A 671 28.46 -45.69 18.95
N ASP A 672 27.89 -45.55 20.14
CA ASP A 672 28.19 -44.53 21.15
C ASP A 672 29.54 -44.81 21.86
N ILE A 673 30.64 -44.77 21.11
CA ILE A 673 31.98 -45.08 21.59
C ILE A 673 32.83 -43.80 21.62
N LYS A 674 33.48 -43.52 22.77
CA LYS A 674 34.41 -42.40 22.96
C LYS A 674 35.45 -42.31 21.82
N GLY A 675 35.38 -41.24 21.02
CA GLY A 675 36.33 -40.89 19.95
C GLY A 675 36.56 -39.37 19.84
N ASN A 676 37.15 -38.88 18.74
CA ASN A 676 37.51 -37.45 18.58
C ASN A 676 36.75 -36.76 17.42
N ILE A 677 35.67 -37.36 16.91
CA ILE A 677 34.91 -36.86 15.75
C ILE A 677 33.48 -36.51 16.21
N SER A 678 32.96 -35.34 15.78
CA SER A 678 31.62 -34.87 16.15
C SER A 678 30.53 -35.44 15.26
N TYR A 679 29.37 -35.76 15.85
CA TYR A 679 28.17 -36.20 15.12
C TYR A 679 27.15 -35.07 15.00
N VAL A 680 26.88 -34.65 13.76
CA VAL A 680 25.96 -33.57 13.41
C VAL A 680 24.64 -34.14 12.90
N ALA A 681 23.53 -33.71 13.49
CA ALA A 681 22.17 -34.06 13.12
C ALA A 681 21.25 -32.84 13.31
N ALA A 682 20.01 -32.89 12.81
CA ALA A 682 19.12 -31.76 12.95
C ALA A 682 18.80 -31.46 14.43
N SER A 683 19.27 -30.31 14.90
CA SER A 683 19.11 -29.80 16.27
C SER A 683 19.08 -28.27 16.21
N ASN A 684 18.28 -27.67 17.09
CA ASN A 684 18.23 -26.21 17.26
C ASN A 684 19.35 -25.65 18.14
N SER A 685 20.18 -26.53 18.71
CA SER A 685 21.23 -26.18 19.66
C SER A 685 22.55 -26.82 19.26
N LYS A 686 23.65 -26.31 19.84
CA LYS A 686 25.02 -26.85 19.68
C LYS A 686 25.47 -26.98 18.23
N ASN A 687 25.08 -26.04 17.36
CA ASN A 687 25.46 -26.03 15.94
C ASN A 687 25.07 -27.35 15.21
N GLY A 688 23.97 -27.99 15.61
CA GLY A 688 23.57 -29.29 15.05
C GLY A 688 24.31 -30.50 15.67
N CYS A 689 25.25 -30.33 16.59
CA CYS A 689 25.97 -31.44 17.21
C CYS A 689 25.11 -32.15 18.27
N ARG A 690 24.84 -33.45 18.10
CA ARG A 690 24.09 -34.27 19.08
C ARG A 690 25.01 -35.02 20.06
N LEU A 691 26.19 -35.45 19.61
CA LEU A 691 27.13 -36.21 20.42
C LEU A 691 28.56 -35.69 20.27
N ASN A 692 29.22 -35.44 21.40
CA ASN A 692 30.64 -35.16 21.47
C ASN A 692 31.36 -36.50 21.60
N ASN A 693 32.37 -36.73 20.76
CA ASN A 693 33.33 -37.84 20.87
C ASN A 693 32.84 -39.20 20.34
N THR A 694 32.59 -39.30 19.03
CA THR A 694 32.33 -40.59 18.36
C THR A 694 33.59 -41.13 17.65
N ARG A 695 33.80 -42.45 17.67
CA ARG A 695 34.78 -43.13 16.80
C ARG A 695 34.10 -43.45 15.47
N ASN A 696 34.70 -43.01 14.37
CA ASN A 696 34.25 -43.40 13.03
C ASN A 696 34.95 -44.69 12.59
N ILE A 697 34.18 -45.68 12.15
CA ILE A 697 34.69 -46.95 11.61
C ILE A 697 35.03 -46.81 10.11
N TYR A 698 34.48 -45.79 9.44
CA TYR A 698 34.62 -45.57 7.99
C TYR A 698 35.29 -44.23 7.69
N ASN A 699 36.60 -44.23 7.45
CA ASN A 699 37.38 -42.99 7.20
C ASN A 699 36.81 -42.10 6.07
N GLU A 700 36.07 -42.65 5.12
CA GLU A 700 35.52 -41.93 3.96
C GLU A 700 34.35 -40.98 4.30
N SER A 701 33.69 -41.14 5.46
CA SER A 701 32.54 -40.32 5.87
C SER A 701 32.90 -39.10 6.72
N VAL A 702 34.19 -38.88 7.02
CA VAL A 702 34.64 -37.72 7.80
C VAL A 702 34.71 -36.47 6.92
N LEU A 703 33.90 -35.48 7.28
CA LEU A 703 33.80 -34.17 6.65
C LEU A 703 34.55 -33.12 7.48
N LYS A 704 35.00 -32.03 6.85
CA LYS A 704 35.63 -30.89 7.53
C LYS A 704 35.48 -29.62 6.68
N ASN A 705 35.30 -28.47 7.33
CA ASN A 705 35.24 -27.15 6.70
C ASN A 705 34.10 -27.06 5.65
N LEU A 706 32.93 -27.57 6.03
CA LEU A 706 31.72 -27.62 5.21
C LEU A 706 30.51 -27.08 5.97
N PHE A 707 29.45 -26.80 5.23
CA PHE A 707 28.17 -26.32 5.76
C PHE A 707 27.18 -27.48 5.89
N THR A 708 26.32 -27.43 6.90
CA THR A 708 25.13 -28.29 6.98
C THR A 708 23.85 -27.46 7.01
N TRP A 709 22.76 -28.04 6.53
CA TRP A 709 21.43 -27.45 6.61
C TRP A 709 20.43 -28.50 7.09
N ASN A 710 19.74 -28.21 8.18
CA ASN A 710 18.79 -29.12 8.80
C ASN A 710 17.49 -29.19 8.00
N THR A 711 17.05 -30.38 7.61
CA THR A 711 15.81 -30.57 6.85
C THR A 711 14.62 -30.98 7.72
N GLN A 712 14.85 -31.71 8.83
CA GLN A 712 13.80 -32.24 9.73
C GLN A 712 14.38 -32.49 11.13
N GLY A 713 13.75 -32.07 12.24
CA GLY A 713 14.24 -32.36 13.60
C GLY A 713 13.58 -31.56 14.73
N ASP A 714 14.12 -31.67 15.96
CA ASP A 714 13.59 -31.19 17.25
C ASP A 714 13.57 -29.65 17.38
N GLY A 715 12.81 -28.97 16.52
CA GLY A 715 12.73 -27.50 16.46
C GLY A 715 13.90 -26.81 15.75
N GLY A 716 14.83 -27.58 15.16
CA GLY A 716 16.00 -27.07 14.43
C GLY A 716 15.89 -27.10 12.91
N ALA A 717 14.71 -27.43 12.36
CA ALA A 717 14.48 -27.47 10.92
C ALA A 717 14.73 -26.08 10.30
N GLY A 718 15.48 -26.04 9.21
CA GLY A 718 15.81 -24.78 8.53
C GLY A 718 17.04 -24.05 9.01
N LEU A 719 17.66 -24.47 10.12
CA LEU A 719 18.93 -23.91 10.56
C LEU A 719 20.09 -24.47 9.75
N ALA A 720 21.00 -23.59 9.35
CA ALA A 720 22.23 -23.90 8.66
C ALA A 720 23.45 -23.54 9.52
N PHE A 721 24.47 -24.40 9.45
CA PHE A 721 25.63 -24.37 10.33
C PHE A 721 26.92 -24.50 9.53
N PHE A 722 27.99 -23.85 10.00
CA PHE A 722 29.35 -24.02 9.45
C PHE A 722 30.22 -24.81 10.43
N HIS A 723 30.93 -25.84 9.93
CA HIS A 723 31.73 -26.74 10.75
C HIS A 723 33.23 -26.65 10.38
N PRO A 724 34.06 -25.92 11.15
CA PRO A 724 35.50 -25.83 10.90
C PRO A 724 36.28 -27.09 11.31
N TYR A 725 35.65 -27.99 12.08
CA TYR A 725 36.22 -29.20 12.66
C TYR A 725 35.86 -30.47 11.86
N LYS A 726 36.47 -31.61 12.20
CA LYS A 726 36.11 -32.93 11.64
C LYS A 726 34.76 -33.39 12.19
N PHE A 727 33.84 -33.80 11.32
CA PHE A 727 32.51 -34.27 11.70
C PHE A 727 31.98 -35.37 10.78
N ILE A 728 30.97 -36.09 11.27
CA ILE A 728 30.09 -36.98 10.50
C ILE A 728 28.66 -36.45 10.59
N VAL A 729 27.81 -36.77 9.61
CA VAL A 729 26.49 -36.11 9.44
C VAL A 729 25.35 -37.12 9.30
N ALA A 730 24.22 -36.82 9.93
CA ALA A 730 22.98 -37.60 9.84
C ALA A 730 22.20 -37.32 8.56
N SER A 731 21.29 -38.24 8.19
CA SER A 731 20.38 -38.08 7.06
C SER A 731 19.43 -36.88 7.17
N THR A 732 19.23 -36.37 8.39
CA THR A 732 18.40 -35.20 8.72
C THR A 732 19.05 -33.85 8.40
N CYS A 733 20.30 -33.87 7.93
CA CYS A 733 21.03 -32.68 7.47
C CYS A 733 21.50 -32.86 6.02
N LYS A 734 21.54 -31.78 5.25
CA LYS A 734 22.16 -31.75 3.91
C LYS A 734 23.49 -31.01 3.98
N VAL A 735 24.50 -31.49 3.26
CA VAL A 735 25.85 -30.93 3.26
C VAL A 735 26.06 -30.04 2.05
N PHE A 736 26.69 -28.90 2.28
CA PHE A 736 26.93 -27.86 1.28
C PHE A 736 28.40 -27.44 1.30
N ASP A 737 28.92 -27.16 0.11
CA ASP A 737 30.24 -26.61 -0.11
C ASP A 737 30.14 -25.30 -0.90
N VAL A 738 30.98 -24.33 -0.55
CA VAL A 738 31.04 -23.04 -1.25
C VAL A 738 32.15 -23.13 -2.29
N ILE A 739 31.85 -22.71 -3.52
CA ILE A 739 32.77 -22.84 -4.65
C ILE A 739 34.03 -21.98 -4.46
N ASP A 740 33.92 -20.85 -3.75
CA ASP A 740 35.03 -19.93 -3.51
C ASP A 740 35.88 -20.33 -2.28
N LYS A 741 37.11 -20.79 -2.55
CA LYS A 741 38.08 -21.22 -1.52
C LYS A 741 38.76 -20.06 -0.78
N LYS A 742 38.60 -18.80 -1.21
CA LYS A 742 39.27 -17.62 -0.61
C LYS A 742 38.53 -17.02 0.60
N LEU A 743 37.39 -17.60 1.00
CA LEU A 743 36.58 -17.08 2.10
C LEU A 743 37.20 -17.34 3.48
N ASN A 744 37.27 -16.27 4.29
CA ASN A 744 37.69 -16.33 5.69
C ASN A 744 36.55 -16.82 6.61
N LEU A 745 36.84 -16.92 7.91
CA LEU A 745 35.88 -17.46 8.88
C LEU A 745 34.67 -16.52 9.06
N GLU A 746 34.89 -15.21 9.03
CA GLU A 746 33.85 -14.18 9.08
C GLU A 746 32.81 -14.40 7.99
N HIS A 747 33.26 -14.57 6.73
CA HIS A 747 32.40 -14.78 5.58
C HIS A 747 31.60 -16.08 5.71
N LYS A 748 32.26 -17.18 6.12
CA LYS A 748 31.62 -18.49 6.23
C LYS A 748 30.54 -18.52 7.32
N ILE A 749 30.77 -17.87 8.45
CA ILE A 749 29.75 -17.79 9.51
C ILE A 749 28.57 -16.93 9.05
N PHE A 750 28.83 -15.82 8.38
CA PHE A 750 27.78 -14.98 7.82
C PHE A 750 26.93 -15.76 6.79
N ILE A 751 27.57 -16.54 5.91
CA ILE A 751 26.87 -17.40 4.93
C ILE A 751 25.93 -18.40 5.62
N ALA A 752 26.39 -19.10 6.67
CA ALA A 752 25.55 -20.06 7.40
C ALA A 752 24.34 -19.38 8.08
N PHE A 753 24.54 -18.19 8.62
CA PHE A 753 23.45 -17.37 9.14
C PHE A 753 22.46 -16.96 8.05
N SER A 754 22.95 -16.44 6.91
CA SER A 754 22.11 -16.07 5.77
C SER A 754 21.31 -17.26 5.22
N MET A 755 21.88 -18.47 5.18
CA MET A 755 21.15 -19.70 4.83
C MET A 755 20.00 -19.98 5.79
N SER A 756 20.19 -19.74 7.09
CA SER A 756 19.13 -19.90 8.11
C SER A 756 18.00 -18.88 7.95
N LEU A 757 18.34 -17.63 7.63
CA LEU A 757 17.34 -16.57 7.36
C LEU A 757 16.49 -16.86 6.11
N GLU A 758 17.12 -17.38 5.06
CA GLU A 758 16.42 -17.80 3.84
C GLU A 758 15.32 -18.82 4.13
N HIS A 759 15.55 -19.77 5.04
CA HIS A 759 14.51 -20.72 5.44
C HIS A 759 13.33 -20.02 6.12
N LYS A 760 13.60 -19.14 7.10
CA LYS A 760 12.57 -18.40 7.84
C LYS A 760 11.67 -17.59 6.89
N ASN A 761 12.29 -16.94 5.91
CA ASN A 761 11.58 -16.10 4.92
C ASN A 761 10.76 -16.92 3.93
N ARG A 762 11.24 -18.11 3.55
CA ARG A 762 10.57 -18.95 2.55
C ARG A 762 9.50 -19.88 3.13
N TYR A 763 9.70 -20.45 4.33
CA TYR A 763 8.92 -21.62 4.78
C TYR A 763 8.18 -21.46 6.11
N PHE A 764 8.24 -20.33 6.83
CA PHE A 764 7.45 -20.09 8.07
C PHE A 764 7.44 -21.26 9.09
N GLY A 765 8.52 -22.03 9.18
CA GLY A 765 8.64 -23.17 10.11
C GLY A 765 8.25 -24.55 9.55
N TYR A 766 7.88 -24.68 8.27
CA TYR A 766 7.64 -25.97 7.61
C TYR A 766 8.94 -26.64 7.10
N SER A 767 8.90 -27.96 6.91
CA SER A 767 10.01 -28.76 6.37
C SER A 767 10.32 -28.38 4.92
N ILE A 768 11.61 -28.49 4.54
CA ILE A 768 12.06 -28.20 3.17
C ILE A 768 11.72 -29.40 2.27
N SER A 769 11.07 -29.16 1.13
CA SER A 769 10.75 -30.22 0.16
C SER A 769 12.02 -30.72 -0.56
N GLU A 770 12.09 -32.01 -0.93
CA GLU A 770 13.25 -32.53 -1.66
C GLU A 770 13.40 -31.91 -3.07
N ASP A 771 12.32 -31.37 -3.63
CA ASP A 771 12.26 -30.79 -4.97
C ASP A 771 13.16 -29.55 -5.14
N GLU A 772 13.36 -28.77 -4.08
CA GLU A 772 14.18 -27.55 -4.12
C GLU A 772 15.69 -27.82 -4.22
N PHE A 773 16.12 -29.04 -3.92
CA PHE A 773 17.52 -29.45 -4.00
C PHE A 773 17.83 -30.35 -5.20
N LYS A 774 16.87 -30.55 -6.13
CA LYS A 774 17.05 -31.39 -7.33
C LYS A 774 18.17 -30.89 -8.25
N THR A 775 18.43 -29.59 -8.28
CA THR A 775 19.48 -28.97 -9.12
C THR A 775 20.89 -29.09 -8.53
N GLY A 776 21.03 -29.58 -7.28
CA GLY A 776 22.32 -29.74 -6.62
C GLY A 776 23.03 -28.43 -6.25
N THR A 777 22.41 -27.26 -6.46
CA THR A 777 23.00 -25.95 -6.17
C THR A 777 21.99 -25.05 -5.49
N LEU A 778 22.34 -24.54 -4.30
CA LEU A 778 21.61 -23.51 -3.58
C LEU A 778 22.13 -22.15 -3.99
N LYS A 779 21.22 -21.22 -4.28
CA LYS A 779 21.56 -19.82 -4.56
C LYS A 779 21.24 -18.96 -3.33
N LEU A 780 22.28 -18.40 -2.72
CA LEU A 780 22.16 -17.55 -1.54
C LEU A 780 22.39 -16.08 -1.92
N PHE A 781 21.47 -15.20 -1.56
CA PHE A 781 21.65 -13.77 -1.76
C PHE A 781 22.50 -13.16 -0.65
N LEU A 782 23.55 -12.42 -1.04
CA LEU A 782 24.45 -11.74 -0.13
C LEU A 782 24.56 -10.25 -0.51
N PRO A 783 24.92 -9.37 0.44
CA PRO A 783 25.18 -7.96 0.16
C PRO A 783 26.22 -7.78 -0.95
N VAL A 784 26.04 -6.79 -1.82
CA VAL A 784 26.95 -6.46 -2.92
C VAL A 784 27.53 -5.05 -2.83
N ASN A 785 28.65 -4.84 -3.51
CA ASN A 785 29.29 -3.53 -3.68
C ASN A 785 28.62 -2.75 -4.83
N LEU A 786 29.07 -1.52 -5.08
CA LEU A 786 28.56 -0.66 -6.17
C LEU A 786 28.72 -1.28 -7.58
N GLU A 787 29.64 -2.23 -7.73
CA GLU A 787 29.96 -2.95 -8.98
C GLU A 787 29.11 -4.23 -9.15
N ASN A 788 28.15 -4.48 -8.27
CA ASN A 788 27.28 -5.68 -8.30
C ASN A 788 28.05 -7.00 -8.07
N GLU A 789 29.11 -6.96 -7.26
CA GLU A 789 29.83 -8.14 -6.76
C GLU A 789 29.59 -8.31 -5.26
N ILE A 790 29.66 -9.55 -4.75
CA ILE A 790 29.48 -9.81 -3.31
C ILE A 790 30.47 -8.96 -2.50
N ASP A 791 29.96 -8.11 -1.61
CA ASP A 791 30.77 -7.22 -0.80
C ASP A 791 31.32 -7.96 0.42
N TRP A 792 32.34 -8.77 0.15
CA TRP A 792 33.07 -9.49 1.19
C TRP A 792 33.65 -8.55 2.26
N ASN A 793 34.03 -7.32 1.89
CA ASN A 793 34.57 -6.35 2.84
C ASN A 793 33.49 -5.84 3.79
N LEU A 794 32.29 -5.55 3.30
CA LEU A 794 31.14 -5.19 4.12
C LEU A 794 30.74 -6.35 5.04
N ILE A 795 30.62 -7.56 4.51
CA ILE A 795 30.31 -8.76 5.30
C ILE A 795 31.35 -8.93 6.42
N LYS A 796 32.64 -8.83 6.08
CA LYS A 796 33.74 -8.88 7.05
C LYS A 796 33.64 -7.76 8.08
N LYS A 797 33.30 -6.54 7.68
CA LYS A 797 33.15 -5.38 8.56
C LYS A 797 31.97 -5.54 9.51
N ILE A 798 30.84 -6.08 9.05
CA ILE A 798 29.67 -6.44 9.86
C ILE A 798 30.08 -7.44 10.94
N MET A 799 30.80 -8.50 10.55
CA MET A 799 31.25 -9.55 11.46
C MET A 799 32.33 -9.05 12.43
N ILE A 800 33.37 -8.39 11.96
CA ILE A 800 34.47 -7.88 12.79
C ILE A 800 33.95 -6.87 13.80
N ASN A 801 32.98 -6.03 13.45
CA ASN A 801 32.45 -5.05 14.39
C ASN A 801 31.37 -5.63 15.33
N ASN A 802 30.90 -6.86 15.10
CA ASN A 802 29.99 -7.54 16.01
C ASN A 802 30.75 -7.89 17.33
N PRO A 803 30.28 -7.39 18.49
CA PRO A 803 30.98 -7.54 19.76
C PRO A 803 31.08 -9.00 20.23
N ILE A 804 30.07 -9.83 19.94
CA ILE A 804 30.12 -11.27 20.23
C ILE A 804 31.17 -11.91 19.35
N PHE A 805 31.14 -11.64 18.04
CA PHE A 805 32.12 -12.19 17.11
C PHE A 805 33.56 -11.79 17.46
N LYS A 806 33.82 -10.54 17.90
CA LYS A 806 35.15 -10.13 18.39
C LYS A 806 35.62 -11.02 19.54
N LYS A 807 34.75 -11.29 20.52
CA LYS A 807 35.05 -12.16 21.66
C LYS A 807 35.26 -13.62 21.23
N ILE A 808 34.43 -14.12 20.30
CA ILE A 808 34.63 -15.46 19.67
C ILE A 808 35.99 -15.54 18.99
N LYS A 809 36.36 -14.50 18.23
CA LYS A 809 37.62 -14.46 17.49
C LYS A 809 38.83 -14.43 18.42
N ILE A 810 38.78 -13.67 19.51
CA ILE A 810 39.84 -13.69 20.54
C ILE A 810 40.02 -15.11 21.10
N ILE A 811 38.92 -15.78 21.47
CA ILE A 811 38.95 -17.17 21.99
C ILE A 811 39.49 -18.15 20.94
N LEU A 812 39.10 -17.97 19.66
CA LEU A 812 39.59 -18.80 18.55
C LEU A 812 41.06 -18.55 18.18
N ASP A 813 41.53 -17.31 18.30
CA ASP A 813 42.91 -16.93 18.03
C ASP A 813 43.83 -17.40 19.18
N GLU A 814 43.37 -17.31 20.44
CA GLU A 814 44.00 -17.97 21.59
C GLU A 814 44.07 -19.49 21.40
N TYR A 815 42.99 -20.10 20.89
CA TYR A 815 42.96 -21.52 20.56
C TYR A 815 43.96 -21.91 19.47
N LYS A 816 44.10 -21.11 18.40
CA LYS A 816 45.12 -21.33 17.36
C LYS A 816 46.53 -21.27 17.94
N ASN A 817 46.79 -20.30 18.82
CA ASN A 817 48.09 -20.15 19.47
C ASN A 817 48.40 -21.31 20.41
N ILE A 818 47.40 -21.85 21.13
CA ILE A 818 47.55 -23.04 21.96
C ILE A 818 47.75 -24.29 21.08
N TYR A 819 46.92 -24.49 20.06
CA TYR A 819 47.01 -25.64 19.15
C TYR A 819 48.38 -25.72 18.48
N ASN A 820 48.88 -24.61 17.90
CA ASN A 820 50.21 -24.56 17.28
C ASN A 820 51.38 -24.72 18.26
N LYS A 821 51.14 -24.57 19.57
CA LYS A 821 52.15 -24.77 20.62
C LYS A 821 52.21 -26.22 21.11
N TYR A 822 51.18 -27.02 20.81
CA TYR A 822 51.01 -28.42 21.26
C TYR A 822 50.77 -29.41 20.10
N SER A 823 50.88 -28.96 18.85
CA SER A 823 50.92 -29.76 17.61
C SER A 823 52.28 -29.62 16.98
#